data_AF-A0A7C4FL33-F1
#
_entry.id   AF-A0A7C4FL33-F1
#
_cell.length_a   1.000
_cell.length_b   1.000
_cell.length_c   1.000
_cell.angle_alpha   90.00
_cell.angle_beta   90.00
_cell.angle_gamma   90.00
#
_symmetry.space_group_name_H-M   'P 1'
#
loop_
_entity.id
_entity.type
_entity.pdbx_description
1 polymer ?
#
loop_
_entity_poly.entity_id
_entity_poly.type
_entity_poly.pdbx_seq_one_letter_code
_entity_poly.pdbx_strand_id
1 'polypeptide(L)'
;MNRMWRTVVLCAGIGGLAVFGRVDALQKEFLLSADDAFEKGMEVSGVQKNLKGKEVLLADHVVIEDDGPGIGSSSQYLQRESDRSPVFVLGGQRLAKKVLRVDRPEALEARLFGVKGTNVEVNGVKVEIPPDTSYPKIPVNLLKKGDNIVVLSAPGVATGPAIKVAVRDHIIENAPERKDAPCRSFTSTDGGKSWQPVDGELMVRLFLRQYPQEGSYVSPVFDLCRDEATPALSSGAGRIVRLSVEHEAEIPGGTSVLFLLRTGSTPVYDPSSWSGWSTPPLRQAPAGHRFAQWKAVLRTSDPTQTPRLSSVKLVADVARSELPDWTKGVCVRDYRNEEIRYTSIPFTYENPAHPKLVSLREKYKLDEVVASGKSEFEKLVLLRNWVSKQWKFKPPSEGYPAWDAHEILERKIGFCVQYAITYIQCCEALGHQARFVFGYHPVVDPGHEVTEVWSNEYRKWVCMDPSGNRHHVDPATGQPLSMLEVHDRMVRSFYGEKEALWQNRPQKPLLAPDIATCAGTNLQPQPLPQPLTTDRWPPYSKWLSLRWMPRNDFYTRPVPLPRIQGWNWDWTGYWYWYDAQTPVDYKYPNVTCRRSDIDWTINQVRFDASAGRDAGQLTVRMGTVTPNFSTFLVNVNGQGWKPSDASFVWTLREGVNRLEMRVRNTAGVEGPVSVLELEYRRQG
;
A
#
# COMPACT_ATOMS: atom_id res chain seq x y z
N MET A 1 31.21 3.36 50.33
CA MET A 1 31.81 2.12 50.83
C MET A 1 30.74 1.05 50.94
N ASN A 2 30.94 -0.07 50.24
CA ASN A 2 30.53 -1.45 50.56
C ASN A 2 29.16 -1.78 51.21
N ARG A 3 28.41 -2.58 50.43
CA ARG A 3 27.86 -3.92 50.75
C ARG A 3 26.65 -4.07 51.71
N MET A 4 25.58 -4.60 51.08
CA MET A 4 24.93 -5.90 51.34
C MET A 4 23.83 -6.11 52.41
N TRP A 5 22.65 -6.53 51.90
CA TRP A 5 21.81 -7.71 52.26
C TRP A 5 20.70 -7.68 53.34
N ARG A 6 19.55 -8.28 52.92
CA ARG A 6 18.40 -8.94 53.63
C ARG A 6 17.35 -8.01 54.28
N THR A 7 16.04 -8.23 54.07
CA THR A 7 15.27 -9.44 54.43
C THR A 7 13.96 -9.55 53.64
N VAL A 8 13.66 -10.74 53.10
CA VAL A 8 12.33 -11.15 52.61
C VAL A 8 11.72 -12.06 53.68
N VAL A 9 10.48 -11.76 54.08
CA VAL A 9 9.70 -12.50 55.07
C VAL A 9 9.04 -13.71 54.40
N LEU A 10 9.31 -14.93 54.90
CA LEU A 10 8.54 -16.13 54.62
C LEU A 10 7.33 -16.17 55.57
N CYS A 11 6.11 -16.24 55.02
CA CYS A 11 4.96 -16.77 55.74
C CYS A 11 4.61 -18.15 55.15
N ALA A 12 4.79 -19.20 55.96
CA ALA A 12 4.33 -20.54 55.68
C ALA A 12 2.89 -20.71 56.19
N GLY A 13 1.95 -20.96 55.27
CA GLY A 13 0.61 -21.43 55.58
C GLY A 13 0.44 -22.85 55.03
N ILE A 14 0.26 -23.83 55.92
CA ILE A 14 -0.01 -25.23 55.59
C ILE A 14 -1.52 -25.40 55.37
N GLY A 15 -1.92 -25.97 54.24
CA GLY A 15 -3.31 -26.35 54.00
C GLY A 15 -3.53 -27.10 52.69
N GLY A 16 -3.68 -28.42 52.77
CA GLY A 16 -4.59 -29.24 51.94
C GLY A 16 -4.25 -29.47 50.47
N LEU A 17 -3.80 -30.69 50.14
CA LEU A 17 -3.62 -31.19 48.78
C LEU A 17 -4.91 -31.17 47.95
N ALA A 18 -4.83 -30.52 46.78
CA ALA A 18 -5.40 -31.05 45.54
C ALA A 18 -4.29 -30.96 44.48
N VAL A 19 -3.71 -32.09 44.11
CA VAL A 19 -2.65 -32.18 43.09
C VAL A 19 -3.31 -32.02 41.71
N PHE A 20 -3.53 -30.78 41.30
CA PHE A 20 -3.54 -30.46 39.88
C PHE A 20 -2.07 -30.27 39.48
N GLY A 21 -1.57 -31.14 38.60
CA GLY A 21 -0.20 -31.02 38.09
C GLY A 21 0.05 -29.61 37.58
N ARG A 22 0.96 -28.88 38.23
CA ARG A 22 1.48 -27.61 37.70
C ARG A 22 2.15 -27.94 36.38
N VAL A 23 1.55 -27.51 35.29
CA VAL A 23 2.24 -27.44 34.02
C VAL A 23 3.19 -26.25 34.14
N ASP A 24 4.50 -26.50 34.15
CA ASP A 24 5.52 -25.44 34.14
C ASP A 24 5.37 -24.63 32.85
N ALA A 25 4.64 -23.53 32.94
CA ALA A 25 4.43 -22.59 31.86
C ALA A 25 5.46 -21.47 31.97
N LEU A 26 6.18 -21.22 30.89
CA LEU A 26 7.07 -20.07 30.78
C LEU A 26 6.25 -18.87 30.30
N GLN A 27 6.30 -17.78 31.04
CA GLN A 27 5.75 -16.51 30.60
C GLN A 27 6.71 -15.84 29.61
N LYS A 28 6.16 -15.38 28.49
CA LYS A 28 6.85 -14.58 27.47
C LYS A 28 6.11 -13.28 27.24
N GLU A 29 6.86 -12.22 27.02
CA GLU A 29 6.34 -10.88 26.75
C GLU A 29 6.89 -10.37 25.42
N PHE A 30 6.00 -9.82 24.59
CA PHE A 30 6.35 -9.22 23.31
C PHE A 30 5.81 -7.80 23.28
N LEU A 31 6.67 -6.82 23.54
CA LEU A 31 6.34 -5.40 23.51
C LEU A 31 6.64 -4.82 22.12
N LEU A 32 5.65 -4.16 21.52
CA LEU A 32 5.82 -3.33 20.33
C LEU A 32 5.28 -1.92 20.59
N SER A 33 5.94 -0.90 20.04
CA SER A 33 5.28 0.40 19.89
C SER A 33 4.14 0.27 18.86
N ALA A 34 3.12 1.09 19.01
CA ALA A 34 1.95 1.04 18.16
C ALA A 34 2.31 1.33 16.70
N ASP A 35 3.22 2.26 16.44
CA ASP A 35 3.69 2.58 15.09
C ASP A 35 4.50 1.44 14.44
N ASP A 36 5.32 0.72 15.21
CA ASP A 36 6.02 -0.47 14.72
C ASP A 36 5.03 -1.58 14.36
N ALA A 37 4.00 -1.79 15.19
CA ALA A 37 2.96 -2.76 14.92
C ALA A 37 2.06 -2.35 13.74
N PHE A 38 1.81 -1.05 13.56
CA PHE A 38 1.12 -0.50 12.39
C PHE A 38 1.93 -0.75 11.11
N GLU A 39 3.24 -0.47 11.13
CA GLU A 39 4.08 -0.65 9.95
C GLU A 39 4.25 -2.14 9.61
N LYS A 40 4.67 -2.96 10.57
CA LYS A 40 4.94 -4.40 10.37
C LYS A 40 3.68 -5.28 10.35
N GLY A 41 2.53 -4.68 10.62
CA GLY A 41 1.24 -5.36 10.74
C GLY A 41 0.74 -6.01 9.46
N MET A 42 -0.35 -6.78 9.58
CA MET A 42 -0.95 -7.46 8.42
C MET A 42 -1.98 -6.60 7.70
N GLU A 43 -2.78 -5.84 8.44
CA GLU A 43 -3.95 -5.12 7.91
C GLU A 43 -4.15 -3.83 8.70
N VAL A 44 -4.52 -2.75 7.99
CA VAL A 44 -4.85 -1.43 8.54
C VAL A 44 -6.11 -0.89 7.84
N SER A 45 -7.06 -0.38 8.61
CA SER A 45 -8.26 0.26 8.07
C SER A 45 -8.71 1.39 8.98
N GLY A 46 -8.94 2.60 8.44
CA GLY A 46 -9.48 3.73 9.22
C GLY A 46 -8.58 4.26 10.35
N VAL A 47 -7.31 3.88 10.39
CA VAL A 47 -6.32 4.38 11.36
C VAL A 47 -5.08 4.89 10.65
N GLN A 48 -4.31 5.75 11.31
CA GLN A 48 -3.07 6.33 10.81
C GLN A 48 -2.02 6.45 11.90
N LYS A 49 -0.76 6.55 11.47
CA LYS A 49 0.35 6.92 12.36
C LYS A 49 0.27 8.41 12.71
N ASN A 50 0.53 8.76 13.97
CA ASN A 50 0.84 10.14 14.33
C ASN A 50 2.22 10.50 13.78
N LEU A 51 2.30 11.32 12.72
CA LEU A 51 3.57 11.69 12.09
C LEU A 51 4.57 12.40 13.03
N LYS A 52 4.11 12.94 14.16
CA LYS A 52 4.95 13.61 15.18
C LYS A 52 5.31 12.72 16.37
N GLY A 53 4.86 11.46 16.38
CA GLY A 53 5.02 10.56 17.52
C GLY A 53 5.09 9.09 17.11
N LYS A 54 4.93 8.21 18.10
CA LYS A 54 4.90 6.75 17.92
C LYS A 54 3.50 6.14 18.09
N GLU A 55 2.50 7.01 18.15
CA GLU A 55 1.12 6.63 18.41
C GLU A 55 0.40 6.26 17.11
N VAL A 56 -0.63 5.41 17.25
CA VAL A 56 -1.62 5.13 16.20
C VAL A 56 -2.97 5.65 16.69
N LEU A 57 -3.69 6.35 15.81
CA LEU A 57 -4.99 6.95 16.06
C LEU A 57 -5.92 6.71 14.87
N LEU A 58 -7.20 7.06 14.99
CA LEU A 58 -8.12 7.06 13.85
C LEU A 58 -7.59 8.00 12.76
N ALA A 59 -7.80 7.65 11.50
CA ALA A 59 -7.45 8.52 10.37
C ALA A 59 -8.34 9.77 10.37
N ASP A 60 -7.81 10.96 10.11
CA ASP A 60 -8.59 12.21 10.14
C ASP A 60 -8.92 12.74 8.73
N HIS A 61 -9.05 11.85 7.74
CA HIS A 61 -9.20 12.22 6.34
C HIS A 61 -10.51 11.67 5.76
N VAL A 62 -11.52 12.54 5.60
CA VAL A 62 -12.81 12.19 4.98
C VAL A 62 -13.07 13.10 3.79
N VAL A 63 -13.38 12.50 2.64
CA VAL A 63 -13.76 13.22 1.43
C VAL A 63 -15.17 12.80 1.03
N ILE A 64 -16.06 13.78 0.87
CA ILE A 64 -17.43 13.62 0.40
C ILE A 64 -17.47 14.03 -1.06
N GLU A 65 -17.73 13.06 -1.93
CA GLU A 65 -17.77 13.19 -3.38
C GLU A 65 -18.78 12.20 -3.98
N ASP A 66 -19.30 12.53 -5.14
CA ASP A 66 -20.13 11.64 -5.98
C ASP A 66 -19.70 11.69 -7.47
N ASP A 67 -18.77 12.59 -7.82
CA ASP A 67 -18.33 12.91 -9.18
C ASP A 67 -17.13 12.06 -9.64
N GLY A 68 -16.30 11.64 -8.69
CA GLY A 68 -15.01 11.01 -8.89
C GLY A 68 -15.03 9.86 -9.90
N PRO A 69 -15.92 8.87 -9.82
CA PRO A 69 -15.98 7.77 -10.77
C PRO A 69 -16.20 8.21 -12.23
N GLY A 70 -16.97 9.28 -12.48
CA GLY A 70 -17.27 9.72 -13.84
C GLY A 70 -16.44 10.89 -14.35
N ILE A 71 -15.57 11.45 -13.51
CA ILE A 71 -14.83 12.67 -13.86
C ILE A 71 -13.80 12.39 -14.95
N GLY A 72 -13.81 13.23 -15.99
CA GLY A 72 -12.85 13.20 -17.08
C GLY A 72 -12.04 14.49 -17.15
N SER A 73 -11.59 14.83 -18.37
CA SER A 73 -10.72 15.97 -18.61
C SER A 73 -11.38 17.02 -19.48
N SER A 74 -11.30 18.28 -19.07
CA SER A 74 -11.68 19.44 -19.89
C SER A 74 -10.50 19.99 -20.70
N SER A 75 -9.41 19.22 -20.81
CA SER A 75 -8.18 19.63 -21.46
C SER A 75 -8.40 19.96 -22.94
N GLN A 76 -7.84 21.08 -23.38
CA GLN A 76 -7.89 21.50 -24.78
C GLN A 76 -7.05 20.61 -25.71
N TYR A 77 -6.14 19.79 -25.16
CA TYR A 77 -5.33 18.83 -25.93
C TYR A 77 -6.17 17.72 -26.56
N LEU A 78 -7.36 17.45 -26.03
CA LEU A 78 -8.34 16.55 -26.63
C LEU A 78 -9.05 17.29 -27.75
N GLN A 79 -8.78 16.96 -29.01
CA GLN A 79 -9.33 17.73 -30.14
C GLN A 79 -10.83 17.47 -30.36
N ARG A 80 -11.29 16.25 -30.07
CA ARG A 80 -12.72 15.93 -30.14
C ARG A 80 -13.41 16.42 -28.87
N GLU A 81 -14.41 17.28 -29.05
CA GLU A 81 -15.19 17.84 -27.94
C GLU A 81 -15.91 16.74 -27.14
N SER A 82 -16.37 15.69 -27.80
CA SER A 82 -17.00 14.52 -27.16
C SER A 82 -16.08 13.76 -26.20
N ASP A 83 -14.75 13.90 -26.33
CA ASP A 83 -13.79 13.28 -25.41
C ASP A 83 -13.57 14.15 -24.16
N ARG A 84 -14.02 15.41 -24.16
CA ARG A 84 -13.85 16.32 -23.03
C ARG A 84 -14.99 16.15 -22.04
N SER A 85 -14.66 16.24 -20.75
CA SER A 85 -15.69 16.45 -19.73
C SER A 85 -16.44 17.75 -20.01
N PRO A 86 -17.78 17.73 -20.00
CA PRO A 86 -18.57 18.94 -20.06
C PRO A 86 -18.22 19.89 -18.91
N VAL A 87 -18.39 21.18 -19.14
CA VAL A 87 -18.20 22.21 -18.11
C VAL A 87 -19.42 23.12 -18.03
N PHE A 88 -19.79 23.51 -16.81
CA PHE A 88 -20.77 24.56 -16.59
C PHE A 88 -20.06 25.87 -16.26
N VAL A 89 -20.20 26.86 -17.15
CA VAL A 89 -19.58 28.19 -16.99
C VAL A 89 -20.49 29.08 -16.17
N LEU A 90 -19.97 29.61 -15.07
CA LEU A 90 -20.64 30.60 -14.22
C LEU A 90 -20.60 31.98 -14.88
N GLY A 91 -21.50 32.90 -14.48
CA GLY A 91 -21.49 34.29 -14.96
C GLY A 91 -22.90 34.85 -15.15
N GLY A 92 -23.05 36.16 -14.94
CA GLY A 92 -24.34 36.85 -14.99
C GLY A 92 -25.36 36.19 -14.05
N GLN A 93 -26.41 35.61 -14.63
CA GLN A 93 -27.49 34.90 -13.92
C GLN A 93 -27.28 33.38 -13.83
N ARG A 94 -26.10 32.87 -14.19
CA ARG A 94 -25.78 31.44 -14.18
C ARG A 94 -25.17 31.02 -12.84
N LEU A 95 -25.81 30.07 -12.17
CA LEU A 95 -25.37 29.51 -10.88
C LEU A 95 -25.28 28.00 -10.93
N ALA A 96 -24.40 27.44 -10.11
CA ALA A 96 -24.31 26.00 -9.86
C ALA A 96 -24.68 25.70 -8.41
N LYS A 97 -25.33 24.56 -8.17
CA LYS A 97 -25.71 24.07 -6.84
C LYS A 97 -25.28 22.62 -6.69
N LYS A 98 -24.57 22.33 -5.62
CA LYS A 98 -24.17 20.99 -5.20
C LYS A 98 -24.84 20.62 -3.87
N VAL A 99 -25.28 19.38 -3.75
CA VAL A 99 -25.86 18.81 -2.52
C VAL A 99 -24.93 17.74 -1.94
N LEU A 100 -24.20 18.07 -0.88
CA LEU A 100 -23.24 17.17 -0.23
C LEU A 100 -23.87 16.54 1.02
N ARG A 101 -23.99 15.20 1.04
CA ARG A 101 -24.52 14.45 2.19
C ARG A 101 -23.44 14.31 3.26
N VAL A 102 -23.67 14.84 4.45
CA VAL A 102 -22.77 14.75 5.59
C VAL A 102 -23.45 13.97 6.70
N ASP A 103 -22.91 12.81 7.09
CA ASP A 103 -23.53 11.98 8.13
C ASP A 103 -23.19 12.45 9.55
N ARG A 104 -21.98 13.00 9.74
CA ARG A 104 -21.45 13.54 10.99
C ARG A 104 -20.87 14.93 10.70
N PRO A 105 -21.55 16.04 11.07
CA PRO A 105 -21.11 17.38 10.69
C PRO A 105 -19.97 17.94 11.53
N GLU A 106 -19.73 17.42 12.74
CA GLU A 106 -18.67 17.88 13.61
C GLU A 106 -17.30 17.48 13.03
N ALA A 107 -16.40 18.44 12.86
CA ALA A 107 -15.08 18.20 12.29
C ALA A 107 -14.07 19.22 12.86
N LEU A 108 -12.79 18.87 12.83
CA LEU A 108 -11.71 19.79 13.18
C LEU A 108 -11.52 20.88 12.12
N GLU A 109 -11.86 20.56 10.87
CA GLU A 109 -11.71 21.44 9.71
C GLU A 109 -12.63 21.00 8.57
N ALA A 110 -13.11 21.95 7.77
CA ALA A 110 -13.86 21.68 6.54
C ALA A 110 -13.31 22.51 5.38
N ARG A 111 -13.18 21.90 4.21
CA ARG A 111 -12.68 22.56 2.99
C ARG A 111 -13.47 22.13 1.76
N LEU A 112 -13.67 23.07 0.82
CA LEU A 112 -14.27 22.76 -0.47
C LEU A 112 -13.21 22.61 -1.55
N PHE A 113 -13.47 21.76 -2.53
CA PHE A 113 -12.69 21.62 -3.75
C PHE A 113 -13.55 21.93 -4.98
N GLY A 114 -12.92 22.40 -6.06
CA GLY A 114 -13.61 22.71 -7.33
C GLY A 114 -14.34 24.06 -7.35
N VAL A 115 -14.08 24.93 -6.37
CA VAL A 115 -14.78 26.22 -6.19
C VAL A 115 -13.88 27.45 -6.38
N LYS A 116 -12.64 27.25 -6.85
CA LYS A 116 -11.66 28.32 -7.00
C LYS A 116 -12.17 29.43 -7.91
N GLY A 117 -12.04 30.68 -7.47
CA GLY A 117 -12.46 31.87 -8.21
C GLY A 117 -13.96 32.12 -8.23
N THR A 118 -14.75 31.37 -7.45
CA THR A 118 -16.21 31.53 -7.36
C THR A 118 -16.61 32.18 -6.03
N ASN A 119 -17.78 32.83 -6.04
CA ASN A 119 -18.48 33.17 -4.81
C ASN A 119 -19.22 31.93 -4.31
N VAL A 120 -19.01 31.60 -3.04
CA VAL A 120 -19.55 30.39 -2.42
C VAL A 120 -20.56 30.75 -1.35
N GLU A 121 -21.68 30.06 -1.36
CA GLU A 121 -22.67 30.05 -0.28
C GLU A 121 -22.86 28.62 0.20
N VAL A 122 -22.82 28.42 1.52
CA VAL A 122 -23.06 27.13 2.16
C VAL A 122 -24.31 27.26 3.03
N ASN A 123 -25.34 26.49 2.74
CA ASN A 123 -26.62 26.50 3.45
C ASN A 123 -27.23 27.91 3.64
N GLY A 124 -27.16 28.77 2.63
CA GLY A 124 -27.70 30.14 2.71
C GLY A 124 -26.70 31.19 3.20
N VAL A 125 -25.53 30.78 3.67
CA VAL A 125 -24.53 31.68 4.27
C VAL A 125 -23.34 31.84 3.32
N LYS A 126 -23.04 33.10 2.96
CA LYS A 126 -21.87 33.42 2.14
C LYS A 126 -20.58 33.07 2.87
N VAL A 127 -19.65 32.47 2.15
CA VAL A 127 -18.32 32.12 2.65
C VAL A 127 -17.27 32.91 1.88
N GLU A 128 -16.35 33.54 2.61
CA GLU A 128 -15.21 34.22 2.00
C GLU A 128 -14.21 33.21 1.46
N ILE A 129 -13.89 33.33 0.17
CA ILE A 129 -12.98 32.42 -0.54
C ILE A 129 -11.74 33.20 -0.94
N PRO A 130 -10.56 32.87 -0.39
CA PRO A 130 -9.31 33.46 -0.85
C PRO A 130 -9.09 33.12 -2.35
N PRO A 131 -8.64 34.07 -3.18
CA PRO A 131 -8.51 33.84 -4.62
C PRO A 131 -7.45 32.78 -4.96
N ASP A 132 -6.47 32.57 -4.09
CA ASP A 132 -5.25 31.81 -4.38
C ASP A 132 -5.27 30.36 -3.88
N THR A 133 -6.39 29.87 -3.34
CA THR A 133 -6.48 28.49 -2.84
C THR A 133 -7.40 27.63 -3.71
N SER A 134 -6.96 26.40 -3.99
CA SER A 134 -7.82 25.36 -4.58
C SER A 134 -8.70 24.65 -3.54
N TYR A 135 -8.42 24.88 -2.25
CA TYR A 135 -9.06 24.23 -1.10
C TYR A 135 -9.46 25.24 -0.02
N PRO A 136 -10.36 26.19 -0.31
CA PRO A 136 -10.80 27.17 0.69
C PRO A 136 -11.43 26.48 1.90
N LYS A 137 -11.11 26.99 3.10
CA LYS A 137 -11.75 26.58 4.34
C LYS A 137 -13.16 27.13 4.40
N ILE A 138 -14.07 26.36 4.98
CA ILE A 138 -15.41 26.82 5.33
C ILE A 138 -15.64 26.64 6.84
N PRO A 139 -16.46 27.49 7.48
CA PRO A 139 -16.79 27.30 8.89
C PRO A 139 -17.57 25.98 9.11
N VAL A 140 -17.08 25.12 10.00
CA VAL A 140 -17.67 23.80 10.27
C VAL A 140 -19.11 23.92 10.80
N ASN A 141 -19.41 24.97 11.56
CA ASN A 141 -20.75 25.23 12.11
C ASN A 141 -21.82 25.55 11.05
N LEU A 142 -21.43 25.76 9.78
CA LEU A 142 -22.39 25.86 8.67
C LEU A 142 -22.87 24.49 8.19
N LEU A 143 -22.16 23.41 8.52
CA LEU A 143 -22.53 22.05 8.13
C LEU A 143 -23.57 21.47 9.08
N LYS A 144 -24.46 20.66 8.53
CA LYS A 144 -25.49 19.92 9.28
C LYS A 144 -25.52 18.46 8.85
N LYS A 145 -26.07 17.60 9.71
CA LYS A 145 -26.35 16.21 9.36
C LYS A 145 -27.35 16.17 8.18
N GLY A 146 -27.10 15.31 7.21
CA GLY A 146 -27.89 15.18 6.00
C GLY A 146 -27.36 16.06 4.87
N ASP A 147 -28.26 16.65 4.11
CA ASP A 147 -27.91 17.38 2.88
C ASP A 147 -27.44 18.80 3.17
N ASN A 148 -26.26 19.15 2.65
CA ASN A 148 -25.66 20.47 2.71
C ASN A 148 -25.60 21.07 1.32
N ILE A 149 -26.14 22.27 1.16
CA ILE A 149 -26.27 22.93 -0.13
C ILE A 149 -25.09 23.89 -0.31
N VAL A 150 -24.34 23.72 -1.38
CA VAL A 150 -23.28 24.63 -1.81
C VAL A 150 -23.73 25.31 -3.10
N VAL A 151 -23.88 26.62 -3.10
CA VAL A 151 -24.19 27.42 -4.29
C VAL A 151 -22.95 28.18 -4.74
N LEU A 152 -22.63 28.07 -6.03
CA LEU A 152 -21.51 28.75 -6.67
C LEU A 152 -22.04 29.80 -7.65
N SER A 153 -21.44 30.99 -7.62
CA SER A 153 -21.77 32.08 -8.52
C SER A 153 -20.53 32.90 -8.89
N ALA A 154 -20.65 33.72 -9.93
CA ALA A 154 -19.63 34.69 -10.34
C ALA A 154 -20.33 36.00 -10.75
N PRO A 155 -20.87 36.76 -9.78
CA PRO A 155 -21.63 37.97 -10.07
C PRO A 155 -20.72 39.04 -10.68
N GLY A 156 -21.28 39.86 -11.57
CA GLY A 156 -20.57 40.99 -12.17
C GLY A 156 -19.65 40.64 -13.34
N VAL A 157 -19.51 39.36 -13.69
CA VAL A 157 -18.81 38.92 -14.91
C VAL A 157 -19.77 38.21 -15.85
N ALA A 158 -19.67 38.47 -17.16
CA ALA A 158 -20.46 37.77 -18.17
C ALA A 158 -20.03 36.30 -18.30
N THR A 159 -18.73 36.04 -18.20
CA THR A 159 -18.11 34.71 -18.27
C THR A 159 -17.14 34.55 -17.10
N GLY A 160 -17.49 33.69 -16.16
CA GLY A 160 -16.72 33.37 -14.96
C GLY A 160 -16.07 31.99 -15.02
N PRO A 161 -15.67 31.43 -13.85
CA PRO A 161 -15.06 30.10 -13.76
C PRO A 161 -15.97 28.99 -14.29
N ALA A 162 -15.34 27.94 -14.82
CA ALA A 162 -16.02 26.76 -15.33
C ALA A 162 -15.91 25.60 -14.33
N ILE A 163 -17.03 24.95 -14.03
CA ILE A 163 -17.12 23.79 -13.14
C ILE A 163 -17.22 22.53 -14.00
N LYS A 164 -16.31 21.57 -13.81
CA LYS A 164 -16.36 20.30 -14.54
C LYS A 164 -17.56 19.46 -14.12
N VAL A 165 -18.11 18.72 -15.09
CA VAL A 165 -19.20 17.75 -14.89
C VAL A 165 -18.66 16.34 -15.13
N ALA A 166 -18.87 15.47 -14.15
CA ALA A 166 -18.76 14.03 -14.30
C ALA A 166 -20.07 13.51 -14.89
N VAL A 167 -20.00 12.91 -16.09
CA VAL A 167 -21.20 12.46 -16.83
C VAL A 167 -21.84 11.26 -16.16
N ARG A 168 -23.18 11.20 -16.11
CA ARG A 168 -23.92 10.14 -15.40
C ARG A 168 -23.54 8.73 -15.84
N ASP A 169 -23.53 8.47 -17.13
CA ASP A 169 -23.17 7.15 -17.68
C ASP A 169 -21.77 6.72 -17.23
N HIS A 170 -20.83 7.66 -17.19
CA HIS A 170 -19.46 7.37 -16.75
C HIS A 170 -19.37 7.07 -15.25
N ILE A 171 -20.20 7.74 -14.43
CA ILE A 171 -20.32 7.42 -13.01
C ILE A 171 -20.83 5.98 -12.86
N ILE A 172 -21.88 5.60 -13.59
CA ILE A 172 -22.48 4.26 -13.50
C ILE A 172 -21.51 3.18 -13.98
N GLU A 173 -20.75 3.42 -15.05
CA GLU A 173 -19.77 2.45 -15.54
C GLU A 173 -18.65 2.17 -14.52
N ASN A 174 -18.13 3.22 -13.87
CA ASN A 174 -17.05 3.08 -12.89
C ASN A 174 -17.55 2.78 -11.46
N ALA A 175 -18.83 3.01 -11.17
CA ALA A 175 -19.46 2.78 -9.88
C ALA A 175 -20.91 2.32 -10.07
N PRO A 176 -21.14 1.08 -10.53
CA PRO A 176 -22.49 0.56 -10.83
C PRO A 176 -23.45 0.61 -9.64
N GLU A 177 -22.94 0.53 -8.41
CA GLU A 177 -23.70 0.67 -7.17
C GLU A 177 -24.33 2.07 -7.01
N ARG A 178 -23.87 3.07 -7.76
CA ARG A 178 -24.43 4.43 -7.78
C ARG A 178 -25.57 4.61 -8.79
N LYS A 179 -25.99 3.57 -9.51
CA LYS A 179 -27.04 3.64 -10.56
C LYS A 179 -28.36 4.25 -10.08
N ASP A 180 -28.76 3.97 -8.84
CA ASP A 180 -30.00 4.49 -8.25
C ASP A 180 -29.76 5.67 -7.30
N ALA A 181 -28.52 6.18 -7.24
CA ALA A 181 -28.20 7.35 -6.44
C ALA A 181 -28.95 8.61 -6.97
N PRO A 182 -29.53 9.44 -6.09
CA PRO A 182 -30.23 10.65 -6.52
C PRO A 182 -29.25 11.68 -7.10
N CYS A 183 -29.74 12.48 -8.04
CA CYS A 183 -29.01 13.64 -8.56
C CYS A 183 -28.73 14.65 -7.44
N ARG A 184 -27.47 15.08 -7.34
CA ARG A 184 -26.98 16.03 -6.32
C ARG A 184 -26.45 17.33 -6.92
N SER A 185 -26.57 17.52 -8.23
CA SER A 185 -26.07 18.67 -8.94
C SER A 185 -27.14 19.36 -9.76
N PHE A 186 -27.21 20.68 -9.62
CA PHE A 186 -28.21 21.50 -10.30
C PHE A 186 -27.58 22.78 -10.84
N THR A 187 -28.16 23.33 -11.88
CA THR A 187 -27.77 24.62 -12.46
C THR A 187 -28.98 25.54 -12.59
N SER A 188 -28.72 26.84 -12.59
CA SER A 188 -29.71 27.88 -12.81
C SER A 188 -29.20 28.86 -13.85
N THR A 189 -30.09 29.41 -14.67
CA THR A 189 -29.81 30.46 -15.66
C THR A 189 -30.61 31.74 -15.43
N ASP A 190 -31.42 31.80 -14.37
CA ASP A 190 -32.38 32.87 -14.07
C ASP A 190 -32.13 33.55 -12.72
N GLY A 191 -30.90 33.45 -12.21
CA GLY A 191 -30.52 34.06 -10.93
C GLY A 191 -30.90 33.21 -9.72
N GLY A 192 -31.16 31.91 -9.89
CA GLY A 192 -31.46 30.98 -8.81
C GLY A 192 -32.96 30.84 -8.52
N LYS A 193 -33.82 31.39 -9.38
CA LYS A 193 -35.28 31.29 -9.25
C LYS A 193 -35.76 29.87 -9.58
N SER A 194 -35.16 29.24 -10.57
CA SER A 194 -35.37 27.83 -10.92
C SER A 194 -34.05 27.05 -11.01
N TRP A 195 -34.13 25.74 -10.79
CA TRP A 195 -32.99 24.84 -10.76
C TRP A 195 -33.27 23.62 -11.64
N GLN A 196 -32.37 23.37 -12.59
CA GLN A 196 -32.43 22.22 -13.49
C GLN A 196 -31.38 21.18 -13.06
N PRO A 197 -31.72 19.89 -12.99
CA PRO A 197 -30.76 18.84 -12.68
C PRO A 197 -29.67 18.77 -13.75
N VAL A 198 -28.46 18.43 -13.33
CA VAL A 198 -27.35 18.11 -14.23
C VAL A 198 -27.41 16.62 -14.56
N ASP A 199 -27.18 16.26 -15.82
CA ASP A 199 -27.01 14.86 -16.23
C ASP A 199 -25.63 14.33 -15.83
N GLY A 200 -25.49 14.06 -14.52
CA GLY A 200 -24.22 13.75 -13.88
C GLY A 200 -24.00 14.58 -12.63
N GLU A 201 -22.74 14.83 -12.28
CA GLU A 201 -22.37 15.51 -11.05
C GLU A 201 -21.31 16.60 -11.28
N LEU A 202 -21.53 17.78 -10.71
CA LEU A 202 -20.54 18.85 -10.66
C LEU A 202 -19.38 18.42 -9.75
N MET A 203 -18.15 18.67 -10.20
CA MET A 203 -16.91 18.41 -9.45
C MET A 203 -16.75 19.43 -8.31
N VAL A 204 -17.54 19.26 -7.27
CA VAL A 204 -17.51 20.02 -6.02
C VAL A 204 -17.50 19.02 -4.89
N ARG A 205 -16.42 19.01 -4.11
CA ARG A 205 -16.19 18.03 -3.04
C ARG A 205 -16.00 18.74 -1.71
N LEU A 206 -16.30 18.03 -0.63
CA LEU A 206 -16.08 18.50 0.74
C LEU A 206 -15.07 17.58 1.41
N PHE A 207 -13.95 18.15 1.83
CA PHE A 207 -13.01 17.51 2.74
C PHE A 207 -13.38 17.88 4.17
N LEU A 208 -13.42 16.87 5.05
CA LEU A 208 -13.56 17.03 6.48
C LEU A 208 -12.33 16.42 7.16
N ARG A 209 -11.68 17.23 8.01
CA ARG A 209 -10.71 16.71 8.97
C ARG A 209 -11.46 16.13 10.16
N GLN A 210 -11.74 14.84 10.08
CA GLN A 210 -12.70 14.17 10.93
C GLN A 210 -12.31 12.71 11.15
N TYR A 211 -12.42 12.22 12.39
CA TYR A 211 -12.19 10.82 12.71
C TYR A 211 -13.42 9.96 12.35
N PRO A 212 -13.24 8.84 11.58
CA PRO A 212 -14.31 7.88 11.35
C PRO A 212 -14.74 7.24 12.67
N GLN A 213 -15.93 6.64 12.69
CA GLN A 213 -16.47 6.05 13.90
C GLN A 213 -15.63 4.87 14.43
N GLU A 214 -14.99 4.14 13.52
CA GLU A 214 -14.15 2.99 13.83
C GLU A 214 -12.98 2.90 12.85
N GLY A 215 -11.86 2.40 13.35
CA GLY A 215 -10.72 1.95 12.58
C GLY A 215 -10.04 0.79 13.30
N SER A 216 -9.23 0.01 12.60
CA SER A 216 -8.53 -1.11 13.19
C SER A 216 -7.22 -1.43 12.50
N TYR A 217 -6.33 -2.11 13.22
CA TYR A 217 -5.13 -2.70 12.62
C TYR A 217 -4.72 -3.99 13.33
N VAL A 218 -4.01 -4.84 12.57
CA VAL A 218 -3.59 -6.18 12.98
C VAL A 218 -2.08 -6.23 13.14
N SER A 219 -1.62 -6.78 14.25
CA SER A 219 -0.20 -6.92 14.57
C SER A 219 0.56 -7.80 13.57
N PRO A 220 1.91 -7.77 13.60
CA PRO A 220 2.72 -8.83 13.01
C PRO A 220 2.39 -10.18 13.64
N VAL A 221 2.79 -11.26 12.97
CA VAL A 221 2.71 -12.62 13.51
C VAL A 221 3.80 -12.81 14.58
N PHE A 222 3.37 -13.15 15.80
CA PHE A 222 4.27 -13.52 16.89
C PHE A 222 4.45 -15.03 16.91
N ASP A 223 5.70 -15.48 17.00
CA ASP A 223 6.05 -16.86 17.24
C ASP A 223 6.27 -17.08 18.74
N LEU A 224 5.28 -17.64 19.42
CA LEU A 224 5.29 -17.75 20.88
C LEU A 224 6.22 -18.87 21.40
N CYS A 225 6.59 -19.84 20.55
CA CYS A 225 7.46 -20.95 20.96
C CYS A 225 8.88 -20.83 20.39
N ARG A 226 9.22 -19.72 19.73
CA ARG A 226 10.59 -19.46 19.25
C ARG A 226 11.59 -19.50 20.41
N ASP A 227 12.72 -20.14 20.17
CA ASP A 227 13.90 -20.05 21.03
C ASP A 227 14.87 -19.04 20.43
N GLU A 228 15.33 -18.08 21.25
CA GLU A 228 16.30 -17.08 20.80
C GLU A 228 17.67 -17.68 20.52
N ALA A 229 18.01 -18.81 21.17
CA ALA A 229 19.28 -19.50 20.96
C ALA A 229 19.32 -20.28 19.63
N THR A 230 18.16 -20.71 19.11
CA THR A 230 18.02 -21.46 17.86
C THR A 230 16.88 -20.90 17.01
N PRO A 231 17.02 -19.69 16.44
CA PRO A 231 15.91 -18.94 15.84
C PRO A 231 15.23 -19.60 14.64
N ALA A 232 15.84 -20.62 14.06
CA ALA A 232 15.34 -21.37 12.90
C ALA A 232 14.78 -22.77 13.25
N LEU A 233 14.97 -23.25 14.48
CA LEU A 233 14.59 -24.60 14.89
C LEU A 233 13.80 -24.54 16.18
N SER A 234 12.63 -25.16 16.18
CA SER A 234 11.64 -24.94 17.22
C SER A 234 11.12 -26.23 17.83
N SER A 235 10.65 -26.14 19.09
CA SER A 235 9.92 -27.25 19.69
C SER A 235 8.53 -27.32 19.06
N GLY A 236 8.22 -28.46 18.44
CA GLY A 236 7.01 -28.64 17.65
C GLY A 236 5.69 -28.62 18.45
N ALA A 237 5.73 -28.54 19.79
CA ALA A 237 4.56 -28.76 20.65
C ALA A 237 4.51 -27.86 21.90
N GLY A 238 4.87 -26.57 21.80
CA GLY A 238 4.51 -25.63 22.85
C GLY A 238 2.99 -25.43 22.89
N ARG A 239 2.36 -25.59 24.07
CA ARG A 239 0.93 -25.34 24.27
C ARG A 239 0.76 -23.94 24.86
N ILE A 240 0.08 -23.06 24.12
CA ILE A 240 -0.33 -21.74 24.62
C ILE A 240 -1.42 -21.97 25.68
N VAL A 241 -1.09 -21.72 26.95
CA VAL A 241 -2.00 -21.89 28.10
C VAL A 241 -2.82 -20.64 28.33
N ARG A 242 -2.21 -19.47 28.12
CA ARG A 242 -2.87 -18.18 28.24
C ARG A 242 -2.27 -17.19 27.26
N LEU A 243 -3.11 -16.32 26.70
CA LEU A 243 -2.68 -15.16 25.92
C LEU A 243 -3.50 -13.94 26.34
N SER A 244 -2.83 -12.84 26.69
CA SER A 244 -3.45 -11.57 27.05
C SER A 244 -2.70 -10.38 26.45
N VAL A 245 -3.34 -9.21 26.49
CA VAL A 245 -2.79 -7.97 25.96
C VAL A 245 -2.78 -6.91 27.06
N GLU A 246 -1.63 -6.26 27.22
CA GLU A 246 -1.49 -5.03 27.97
C GLU A 246 -1.17 -3.89 26.98
N HIS A 247 -1.53 -2.66 27.30
CA HIS A 247 -1.32 -1.54 26.38
C HIS A 247 -1.20 -0.21 27.12
N GLU A 248 -0.62 0.77 26.44
CA GLU A 248 -0.57 2.17 26.85
C GLU A 248 -1.29 3.02 25.81
N ALA A 249 -2.30 3.79 26.22
CA ALA A 249 -3.07 4.65 25.34
C ALA A 249 -3.65 5.87 26.06
N GLU A 250 -3.79 6.98 25.34
CA GLU A 250 -4.68 8.08 25.71
C GLU A 250 -6.10 7.76 25.19
N ILE A 251 -7.09 7.78 26.08
CA ILE A 251 -8.49 7.45 25.74
C ILE A 251 -9.38 8.63 26.18
N PRO A 252 -9.56 9.66 25.33
CA PRO A 252 -10.49 10.75 25.59
C PRO A 252 -11.93 10.25 25.80
N GLY A 253 -12.76 11.05 26.47
CA GLY A 253 -14.18 10.74 26.66
C GLY A 253 -14.89 10.50 25.32
N GLY A 254 -15.73 9.46 25.25
CA GLY A 254 -16.41 9.06 24.01
C GLY A 254 -15.57 8.20 23.06
N THR A 255 -14.35 7.84 23.43
CA THR A 255 -13.47 6.96 22.65
C THR A 255 -13.20 5.63 23.35
N SER A 256 -12.75 4.62 22.60
CA SER A 256 -12.34 3.32 23.18
C SER A 256 -11.35 2.57 22.30
N VAL A 257 -10.61 1.64 22.91
CA VAL A 257 -9.75 0.66 22.23
C VAL A 257 -10.18 -0.74 22.65
N LEU A 258 -10.54 -1.58 21.69
CA LEU A 258 -10.85 -3.00 21.89
C LEU A 258 -9.73 -3.85 21.31
N PHE A 259 -9.26 -4.85 22.05
CA PHE A 259 -8.31 -5.84 21.57
C PHE A 259 -8.99 -7.18 21.28
N LEU A 260 -8.56 -7.82 20.20
CA LEU A 260 -8.92 -9.18 19.82
C LEU A 260 -7.65 -10.01 19.61
N LEU A 261 -7.73 -11.31 19.87
CA LEU A 261 -6.65 -12.28 19.73
C LEU A 261 -7.05 -13.39 18.76
N ARG A 262 -6.09 -13.85 17.96
CA ARG A 262 -6.18 -15.11 17.21
C ARG A 262 -4.86 -15.87 17.29
N THR A 263 -4.92 -17.18 17.07
CA THR A 263 -3.75 -18.07 17.11
C THR A 263 -3.75 -19.00 15.90
N GLY A 264 -2.58 -19.53 15.53
CA GLY A 264 -2.48 -20.47 14.42
C GLY A 264 -1.28 -21.39 14.49
N SER A 265 -1.26 -22.37 13.58
CA SER A 265 -0.24 -23.42 13.47
C SER A 265 0.81 -23.16 12.38
N THR A 266 0.62 -22.13 11.56
CA THR A 266 1.53 -21.76 10.45
C THR A 266 2.13 -20.37 10.64
N PRO A 267 3.35 -20.11 10.15
CA PRO A 267 4.04 -18.82 10.31
C PRO A 267 3.43 -17.68 9.47
N VAL A 268 2.56 -18.02 8.53
CA VAL A 268 1.77 -17.10 7.70
C VAL A 268 0.30 -17.35 7.98
N TYR A 269 -0.49 -16.29 8.09
CA TYR A 269 -1.92 -16.40 8.30
C TYR A 269 -2.59 -17.09 7.12
N ASP A 270 -3.36 -18.12 7.42
CA ASP A 270 -4.28 -18.80 6.52
C ASP A 270 -5.55 -19.16 7.31
N PRO A 271 -6.77 -18.86 6.81
CA PRO A 271 -8.00 -19.11 7.54
C PRO A 271 -8.24 -20.58 7.93
N SER A 272 -7.64 -21.55 7.24
CA SER A 272 -7.80 -22.97 7.56
C SER A 272 -6.89 -23.44 8.71
N SER A 273 -5.78 -22.75 8.95
CA SER A 273 -4.79 -23.09 9.98
C SER A 273 -4.74 -22.13 11.17
N TRP A 274 -5.58 -21.08 11.15
CA TRP A 274 -5.71 -20.05 12.18
C TRP A 274 -7.13 -19.96 12.74
N SER A 275 -7.25 -19.63 14.02
CA SER A 275 -8.53 -19.38 14.68
C SER A 275 -9.17 -18.08 14.21
N GLY A 276 -10.48 -17.96 14.40
CA GLY A 276 -11.16 -16.66 14.40
C GLY A 276 -10.68 -15.75 15.53
N TRP A 277 -11.18 -14.51 15.52
CA TRP A 277 -10.91 -13.51 16.55
C TRP A 277 -11.68 -13.81 17.85
N SER A 278 -11.04 -13.58 18.98
CA SER A 278 -11.61 -13.75 20.33
C SER A 278 -11.15 -12.63 21.26
N THR A 279 -11.90 -12.33 22.31
CA THR A 279 -11.50 -11.30 23.29
C THR A 279 -10.44 -11.83 24.26
N PRO A 280 -9.42 -11.04 24.63
CA PRO A 280 -8.47 -11.42 25.68
C PRO A 280 -9.14 -11.49 27.06
N PRO A 281 -8.65 -12.34 28.00
CA PRO A 281 -7.59 -13.31 27.79
C PRO A 281 -8.11 -14.57 27.07
N LEU A 282 -7.33 -15.09 26.13
CA LEU A 282 -7.57 -16.42 25.56
C LEU A 282 -7.03 -17.46 26.55
N ARG A 283 -7.92 -18.32 27.04
CA ARG A 283 -7.59 -19.43 27.95
C ARG A 283 -7.46 -20.70 27.13
N GLN A 284 -6.23 -21.14 26.92
CA GLN A 284 -5.83 -22.28 26.09
C GLN A 284 -6.10 -22.12 24.58
N ALA A 285 -5.04 -22.20 23.78
CA ALA A 285 -5.18 -22.28 22.32
C ALA A 285 -5.39 -23.73 21.85
N PRO A 286 -5.93 -23.94 20.63
CA PRO A 286 -5.97 -25.26 20.02
C PRO A 286 -4.60 -25.96 19.97
N ALA A 287 -4.59 -27.29 19.99
CA ALA A 287 -3.36 -28.07 19.95
C ALA A 287 -2.56 -27.76 18.67
N GLY A 288 -1.23 -27.63 18.81
CA GLY A 288 -0.33 -27.28 17.71
C GLY A 288 -0.32 -25.80 17.33
N HIS A 289 -1.17 -24.96 17.94
CA HIS A 289 -1.07 -23.52 17.76
C HIS A 289 0.12 -22.96 18.53
N ARG A 290 0.89 -22.13 17.83
CA ARG A 290 2.14 -21.53 18.31
C ARG A 290 2.26 -20.07 17.92
N PHE A 291 1.64 -19.69 16.81
CA PHE A 291 1.65 -18.34 16.32
C PHE A 291 0.45 -17.57 16.88
N ALA A 292 0.61 -16.28 17.08
CA ALA A 292 -0.46 -15.42 17.57
C ALA A 292 -0.43 -14.04 16.90
N GLN A 293 -1.59 -13.40 16.86
CA GLN A 293 -1.76 -12.01 16.48
C GLN A 293 -2.79 -11.34 17.38
N TRP A 294 -2.64 -10.03 17.56
CA TRP A 294 -3.68 -9.19 18.12
C TRP A 294 -4.22 -8.22 17.07
N LYS A 295 -5.47 -7.81 17.23
CA LYS A 295 -6.11 -6.73 16.46
C LYS A 295 -6.56 -5.66 17.44
N ALA A 296 -6.17 -4.41 17.19
CA ALA A 296 -6.69 -3.25 17.91
C ALA A 296 -7.81 -2.61 17.09
N VAL A 297 -8.95 -2.35 17.72
CA VAL A 297 -10.10 -1.65 17.14
C VAL A 297 -10.31 -0.37 17.93
N LEU A 298 -10.05 0.77 17.28
CA LEU A 298 -10.21 2.11 17.83
C LEU A 298 -11.60 2.63 17.46
N ARG A 299 -12.28 3.29 18.38
CA ARG A 299 -13.62 3.85 18.15
C ARG A 299 -13.77 5.24 18.74
N THR A 300 -14.64 6.03 18.12
CA THR A 300 -15.09 7.32 18.66
C THR A 300 -16.56 7.59 18.33
N SER A 301 -17.31 8.13 19.30
CA SER A 301 -18.63 8.73 19.04
C SER A 301 -18.53 10.20 18.65
N ASP A 302 -17.45 10.89 19.06
CA ASP A 302 -17.15 12.29 18.73
C ASP A 302 -16.13 12.36 17.57
N PRO A 303 -16.52 12.85 16.38
CA PRO A 303 -15.63 12.87 15.23
C PRO A 303 -14.42 13.83 15.38
N THR A 304 -14.37 14.62 16.44
CA THR A 304 -13.26 15.52 16.76
C THR A 304 -12.28 14.93 17.78
N GLN A 305 -12.57 13.74 18.30
CA GLN A 305 -11.75 13.03 19.28
C GLN A 305 -11.33 11.64 18.77
N THR A 306 -10.15 11.20 19.17
CA THR A 306 -9.61 9.87 18.84
C THR A 306 -8.85 9.29 20.04
N PRO A 307 -8.92 7.97 20.28
CA PRO A 307 -7.94 7.34 21.14
C PRO A 307 -6.57 7.36 20.46
N ARG A 308 -5.50 7.37 21.26
CA ARG A 308 -4.10 7.34 20.79
C ARG A 308 -3.39 6.17 21.45
N LEU A 309 -3.12 5.12 20.68
CA LEU A 309 -2.46 3.91 21.16
C LEU A 309 -0.95 4.08 21.00
N SER A 310 -0.19 3.94 22.09
CA SER A 310 1.27 4.16 22.12
C SER A 310 2.07 2.86 22.07
N SER A 311 1.63 1.84 22.80
CA SER A 311 2.31 0.54 22.84
C SER A 311 1.33 -0.59 23.15
N VAL A 312 1.69 -1.80 22.69
CA VAL A 312 0.94 -3.03 22.95
C VAL A 312 1.93 -4.12 23.35
N LYS A 313 1.65 -4.79 24.47
CA LYS A 313 2.42 -5.92 24.98
C LYS A 313 1.56 -7.18 24.92
N LEU A 314 2.00 -8.16 24.16
CA LEU A 314 1.41 -9.50 24.14
C LEU A 314 2.07 -10.33 25.25
N VAL A 315 1.27 -10.83 26.19
CA VAL A 315 1.72 -11.68 27.30
C VAL A 315 1.21 -13.10 27.07
N ALA A 316 2.13 -14.06 26.96
CA ALA A 316 1.82 -15.45 26.66
C ALA A 316 2.39 -16.38 27.73
N ASP A 317 1.55 -17.21 28.33
CA ASP A 317 1.99 -18.34 29.16
C ASP A 317 2.05 -19.58 28.28
N VAL A 318 3.26 -20.08 28.02
CA VAL A 318 3.51 -21.20 27.11
C VAL A 318 4.06 -22.39 27.89
N ALA A 319 3.30 -23.48 27.92
CA ALA A 319 3.81 -24.77 28.37
C ALA A 319 4.72 -25.33 27.28
N ARG A 320 6.04 -25.30 27.49
CA ARG A 320 6.99 -25.87 26.53
C ARG A 320 6.97 -27.39 26.64
N SER A 321 6.94 -28.07 25.50
CA SER A 321 7.53 -29.40 25.40
C SER A 321 9.04 -29.23 25.29
N GLU A 322 9.83 -29.97 26.08
CA GLU A 322 11.27 -30.06 25.85
C GLU A 322 11.53 -30.51 24.41
N LEU A 323 12.59 -29.97 23.81
CA LEU A 323 13.04 -30.45 22.50
C LEU A 323 13.46 -31.92 22.64
N PRO A 324 13.14 -32.79 21.67
CA PRO A 324 13.64 -34.16 21.68
C PRO A 324 15.17 -34.20 21.79
N ASP A 325 15.73 -35.13 22.56
CA ASP A 325 17.18 -35.19 22.84
C ASP A 325 18.07 -35.15 21.60
N TRP A 326 17.63 -35.77 20.50
CA TRP A 326 18.37 -35.80 19.25
C TRP A 326 18.66 -34.40 18.68
N THR A 327 17.86 -33.37 19.02
CA THR A 327 18.09 -32.00 18.54
C THR A 327 19.33 -31.36 19.17
N LYS A 328 19.87 -31.92 20.27
CA LYS A 328 21.17 -31.53 20.82
C LYS A 328 22.31 -31.78 19.81
N GLY A 329 22.10 -32.69 18.87
CA GLY A 329 22.99 -32.94 17.74
C GLY A 329 22.81 -31.99 16.55
N VAL A 330 21.87 -31.04 16.60
CA VAL A 330 21.59 -30.12 15.48
C VAL A 330 22.19 -28.74 15.74
N CYS A 331 22.92 -28.21 14.75
CA CYS A 331 23.49 -26.86 14.77
C CYS A 331 23.10 -26.11 13.50
N VAL A 332 22.43 -24.97 13.62
CA VAL A 332 22.10 -24.11 12.47
C VAL A 332 23.39 -23.42 11.99
N ARG A 333 23.70 -23.57 10.69
CA ARG A 333 24.92 -23.03 10.06
C ARG A 333 24.64 -21.75 9.28
N ASP A 334 23.52 -21.71 8.56
CA ASP A 334 23.04 -20.54 7.84
C ASP A 334 21.52 -20.56 7.80
N TYR A 335 20.88 -19.40 7.80
CA TYR A 335 19.46 -19.31 7.57
C TYR A 335 19.07 -17.96 6.95
N ARG A 336 18.17 -18.02 5.97
CA ARG A 336 17.48 -16.86 5.41
C ARG A 336 16.00 -17.18 5.33
N ASN A 337 15.22 -16.53 6.17
CA ASN A 337 13.78 -16.70 6.22
C ASN A 337 13.15 -15.36 5.85
N GLU A 338 12.64 -15.26 4.63
CA GLU A 338 12.09 -14.01 4.11
C GLU A 338 10.96 -13.49 5.00
N GLU A 339 10.84 -12.17 5.11
CA GLU A 339 9.73 -11.51 5.81
C GLU A 339 8.69 -11.06 4.80
N ILE A 340 7.41 -11.36 5.09
CA ILE A 340 6.30 -10.89 4.26
C ILE A 340 5.83 -9.56 4.82
N ARG A 341 5.96 -8.49 4.02
CA ARG A 341 5.31 -7.20 4.29
C ARG A 341 3.96 -7.18 3.59
N TYR A 342 2.92 -6.87 4.34
CA TYR A 342 1.55 -6.86 3.84
C TYR A 342 1.10 -5.44 3.51
N THR A 343 0.40 -5.26 2.40
CA THR A 343 -0.35 -4.04 2.12
C THR A 343 -1.77 -4.16 2.67
N SER A 344 -2.31 -3.06 3.18
CA SER A 344 -3.72 -2.96 3.57
C SER A 344 -4.62 -2.60 2.38
N ILE A 345 -4.00 -2.28 1.24
CA ILE A 345 -4.70 -1.98 0.00
C ILE A 345 -5.08 -3.31 -0.65
N PRO A 346 -6.35 -3.52 -1.02
CA PRO A 346 -6.78 -4.75 -1.68
C PRO A 346 -6.32 -4.78 -3.15
N PHE A 347 -5.00 -4.92 -3.36
CA PHE A 347 -4.41 -4.92 -4.69
C PHE A 347 -4.87 -6.15 -5.47
N THR A 348 -5.49 -5.95 -6.62
CA THR A 348 -5.91 -7.05 -7.51
C THR A 348 -4.92 -7.25 -8.64
N TYR A 349 -4.59 -8.51 -8.89
CA TYR A 349 -3.57 -8.92 -9.86
C TYR A 349 -4.17 -9.53 -11.12
N GLU A 350 -3.65 -9.17 -12.29
CA GLU A 350 -4.03 -9.79 -13.56
C GLU A 350 -3.61 -11.27 -13.59
N ASN A 351 -4.46 -12.11 -14.19
CA ASN A 351 -4.12 -13.50 -14.40
C ASN A 351 -3.25 -13.62 -15.66
N PRO A 352 -2.00 -14.10 -15.60
CA PRO A 352 -1.14 -14.23 -16.78
C PRO A 352 -1.70 -15.20 -17.84
N ALA A 353 -2.64 -16.08 -17.46
CA ALA A 353 -3.36 -16.94 -18.39
C ALA A 353 -4.54 -16.25 -19.09
N HIS A 354 -4.80 -14.96 -18.84
CA HIS A 354 -5.84 -14.20 -19.53
C HIS A 354 -5.58 -14.23 -21.05
N PRO A 355 -6.58 -14.53 -21.91
CA PRO A 355 -6.36 -14.74 -23.35
C PRO A 355 -5.65 -13.57 -24.04
N LYS A 356 -5.96 -12.32 -23.66
CA LYS A 356 -5.26 -11.15 -24.18
C LYS A 356 -3.77 -11.13 -23.78
N LEU A 357 -3.39 -11.50 -22.56
CA LEU A 357 -1.98 -11.52 -22.19
C LEU A 357 -1.21 -12.61 -22.93
N VAL A 358 -1.83 -13.78 -23.11
CA VAL A 358 -1.26 -14.87 -23.92
C VAL A 358 -1.05 -14.40 -25.36
N SER A 359 -2.08 -13.81 -25.99
CA SER A 359 -1.95 -13.30 -27.35
C SER A 359 -0.93 -12.17 -27.48
N LEU A 360 -0.80 -11.30 -26.45
CA LEU A 360 0.20 -10.23 -26.42
C LEU A 360 1.62 -10.80 -26.43
N ARG A 361 1.87 -11.80 -25.57
CA ARG A 361 3.18 -12.48 -25.47
C ARG A 361 3.58 -13.09 -26.81
N GLU A 362 2.66 -13.81 -27.44
CA GLU A 362 2.88 -14.51 -28.71
C GLU A 362 3.04 -13.53 -29.87
N LYS A 363 2.11 -12.59 -30.06
CA LYS A 363 2.08 -11.64 -31.17
C LYS A 363 3.34 -10.77 -31.23
N TYR A 364 3.81 -10.31 -30.07
CA TYR A 364 4.98 -9.43 -29.97
C TYR A 364 6.27 -10.16 -29.59
N LYS A 365 6.25 -11.50 -29.53
CA LYS A 365 7.42 -12.35 -29.26
C LYS A 365 8.18 -11.92 -28.01
N LEU A 366 7.46 -11.65 -26.92
CA LEU A 366 8.05 -11.04 -25.72
C LEU A 366 9.17 -11.89 -25.10
N ASP A 367 9.11 -13.22 -25.25
CA ASP A 367 10.20 -14.12 -24.86
C ASP A 367 11.51 -13.84 -25.62
N GLU A 368 11.43 -13.60 -26.94
CA GLU A 368 12.59 -13.25 -27.77
C GLU A 368 13.14 -11.87 -27.39
N VAL A 369 12.25 -10.92 -27.05
CA VAL A 369 12.63 -9.56 -26.63
C VAL A 369 13.53 -9.58 -25.40
N VAL A 370 13.26 -10.48 -24.45
CA VAL A 370 14.01 -10.56 -23.19
C VAL A 370 15.08 -11.66 -23.18
N ALA A 371 15.18 -12.47 -24.24
CA ALA A 371 16.01 -13.68 -24.26
C ALA A 371 17.49 -13.45 -23.95
N SER A 372 18.04 -12.28 -24.31
CA SER A 372 19.46 -11.94 -24.07
C SER A 372 19.78 -11.50 -22.64
N GLY A 373 18.76 -11.26 -21.80
CA GLY A 373 18.95 -10.87 -20.41
C GLY A 373 19.46 -12.03 -19.56
N LYS A 374 20.58 -11.82 -18.85
CA LYS A 374 21.24 -12.84 -18.02
C LYS A 374 20.64 -12.94 -16.62
N SER A 375 20.05 -11.85 -16.14
CA SER A 375 19.34 -11.78 -14.86
C SER A 375 17.87 -11.45 -15.07
N GLU A 376 17.04 -11.63 -14.04
CA GLU A 376 15.64 -11.20 -14.09
C GLU A 376 15.56 -9.69 -14.32
N PHE A 377 16.37 -8.91 -13.61
CA PHE A 377 16.36 -7.47 -13.75
C PHE A 377 16.79 -7.01 -15.15
N GLU A 378 17.79 -7.66 -15.75
CA GLU A 378 18.19 -7.39 -17.14
C GLU A 378 17.03 -7.62 -18.12
N LYS A 379 16.26 -8.69 -17.94
CA LYS A 379 15.06 -8.97 -18.77
C LYS A 379 14.01 -7.88 -18.65
N LEU A 380 13.75 -7.39 -17.43
CA LEU A 380 12.83 -6.29 -17.19
C LEU A 380 13.30 -4.97 -17.84
N VAL A 381 14.61 -4.70 -17.83
CA VAL A 381 15.23 -3.55 -18.50
C VAL A 381 15.16 -3.67 -20.03
N LEU A 382 15.41 -4.86 -20.59
CA LEU A 382 15.28 -5.12 -22.02
C LEU A 382 13.84 -4.92 -22.50
N LEU A 383 12.87 -5.42 -21.74
CA LEU A 383 11.45 -5.22 -22.03
C LEU A 383 11.08 -3.74 -22.04
N ARG A 384 11.53 -2.97 -21.04
CA ARG A 384 11.30 -1.52 -20.95
C ARG A 384 11.87 -0.81 -22.18
N ASN A 385 13.09 -1.16 -22.54
CA ASN A 385 13.77 -0.61 -23.71
C ASN A 385 13.05 -0.96 -25.02
N TRP A 386 12.49 -2.16 -25.14
CA TRP A 386 11.66 -2.52 -26.29
C TRP A 386 10.38 -1.68 -26.35
N VAL A 387 9.64 -1.55 -25.24
CA VAL A 387 8.42 -0.73 -25.16
C VAL A 387 8.70 0.72 -25.56
N SER A 388 9.80 1.31 -25.08
CA SER A 388 10.17 2.70 -25.37
C SER A 388 10.37 3.02 -26.87
N LYS A 389 10.63 1.98 -27.69
CA LYS A 389 10.93 2.09 -29.12
C LYS A 389 9.72 1.84 -30.02
N GLN A 390 8.58 1.44 -29.46
CA GLN A 390 7.42 1.02 -30.26
C GLN A 390 6.72 2.18 -30.97
N TRP A 391 6.76 3.37 -30.38
CA TRP A 391 6.29 4.61 -31.00
C TRP A 391 7.14 5.79 -30.52
N LYS A 392 6.94 6.95 -31.15
CA LYS A 392 7.42 8.24 -30.65
C LYS A 392 6.28 8.91 -29.91
N PHE A 393 6.60 9.67 -28.85
CA PHE A 393 5.63 10.48 -28.11
C PHE A 393 4.65 11.19 -29.06
N LYS A 394 3.36 10.84 -28.94
CA LYS A 394 2.27 11.41 -29.74
C LYS A 394 1.02 11.43 -28.85
N PRO A 395 0.69 12.57 -28.21
CA PRO A 395 -0.49 12.67 -27.35
C PRO A 395 -1.76 12.28 -28.11
N PRO A 396 -2.72 11.61 -27.46
CA PRO A 396 -3.94 11.19 -28.12
C PRO A 396 -4.87 12.39 -28.37
N SER A 397 -4.82 12.89 -29.61
CA SER A 397 -5.73 13.94 -30.10
C SER A 397 -6.99 13.39 -30.77
N GLU A 398 -6.89 12.21 -31.37
CA GLU A 398 -7.95 11.52 -32.14
C GLU A 398 -8.67 10.44 -31.32
N GLY A 399 -8.81 10.67 -30.00
CA GLY A 399 -9.40 9.72 -29.06
C GLY A 399 -8.40 9.05 -28.14
N TYR A 400 -8.75 8.99 -26.85
CA TYR A 400 -7.93 8.37 -25.83
C TYR A 400 -7.89 6.84 -25.99
N PRO A 401 -6.71 6.19 -26.06
CA PRO A 401 -6.63 4.74 -26.13
C PRO A 401 -7.20 4.07 -24.88
N ALA A 402 -7.84 2.92 -25.04
CA ALA A 402 -8.16 2.09 -23.89
C ALA A 402 -6.86 1.70 -23.16
N TRP A 403 -7.01 1.26 -21.91
CA TRP A 403 -5.89 0.68 -21.16
C TRP A 403 -5.62 -0.77 -21.64
N ASP A 404 -5.26 -0.89 -22.92
CA ASP A 404 -5.07 -2.13 -23.68
C ASP A 404 -3.80 -2.01 -24.54
N ALA A 405 -2.80 -2.85 -24.25
CA ALA A 405 -1.51 -2.84 -24.92
C ALA A 405 -1.61 -3.21 -26.41
N HIS A 406 -2.56 -4.06 -26.82
CA HIS A 406 -2.74 -4.36 -28.24
C HIS A 406 -3.17 -3.10 -28.98
N GLU A 407 -4.19 -2.42 -28.46
CA GLU A 407 -4.70 -1.19 -29.06
C GLU A 407 -3.61 -0.11 -29.12
N ILE A 408 -2.88 0.08 -28.02
CA ILE A 408 -1.79 1.08 -27.94
C ILE A 408 -0.68 0.76 -28.95
N LEU A 409 -0.24 -0.50 -29.03
CA LEU A 409 0.83 -0.92 -29.94
C LEU A 409 0.43 -0.87 -31.41
N GLU A 410 -0.84 -1.08 -31.73
CA GLU A 410 -1.38 -0.93 -33.09
C GLU A 410 -1.52 0.53 -33.50
N ARG A 411 -2.11 1.36 -32.62
CA ARG A 411 -2.34 2.79 -32.89
C ARG A 411 -1.05 3.59 -32.88
N LYS A 412 -0.05 3.19 -32.08
CA LYS A 412 1.23 3.90 -31.87
C LYS A 412 1.03 5.38 -31.50
N ILE A 413 -0.03 5.64 -30.74
CA ILE A 413 -0.41 6.94 -30.21
C ILE A 413 -0.35 6.80 -28.69
N GLY A 414 0.38 7.70 -28.04
CA GLY A 414 0.52 7.67 -26.61
C GLY A 414 1.66 8.52 -26.09
N PHE A 415 1.58 8.79 -24.79
CA PHE A 415 2.61 9.45 -24.00
C PHE A 415 2.89 8.62 -22.75
N CYS A 416 3.41 9.20 -21.67
CA CYS A 416 3.85 8.46 -20.47
C CYS A 416 2.83 7.42 -19.98
N VAL A 417 1.53 7.75 -20.00
CA VAL A 417 0.44 6.83 -19.65
C VAL A 417 0.44 5.55 -20.49
N GLN A 418 0.41 5.67 -21.81
CA GLN A 418 0.34 4.51 -22.72
C GLN A 418 1.63 3.69 -22.68
N TYR A 419 2.80 4.32 -22.48
CA TYR A 419 4.04 3.59 -22.27
C TYR A 419 4.00 2.77 -20.98
N ALA A 420 3.46 3.34 -19.89
CA ALA A 420 3.30 2.65 -18.62
C ALA A 420 2.33 1.47 -18.71
N ILE A 421 1.15 1.66 -19.31
CA ILE A 421 0.14 0.59 -19.49
C ILE A 421 0.71 -0.57 -20.32
N THR A 422 1.33 -0.25 -21.47
CA THR A 422 1.93 -1.27 -22.33
C THR A 422 3.04 -2.04 -21.60
N TYR A 423 3.90 -1.35 -20.84
CA TYR A 423 4.93 -2.04 -20.07
C TYR A 423 4.35 -2.95 -18.99
N ILE A 424 3.34 -2.49 -18.24
CA ILE A 424 2.66 -3.31 -17.21
C ILE A 424 2.11 -4.59 -17.83
N GLN A 425 1.34 -4.48 -18.91
CA GLN A 425 0.70 -5.65 -19.53
C GLN A 425 1.71 -6.57 -20.22
N CYS A 426 2.82 -6.03 -20.73
CA CYS A 426 3.94 -6.87 -21.19
C CYS A 426 4.64 -7.60 -20.04
N CYS A 427 4.81 -6.97 -18.87
CA CYS A 427 5.32 -7.63 -17.67
C CYS A 427 4.40 -8.77 -17.22
N GLU A 428 3.08 -8.51 -17.15
CA GLU A 428 2.07 -9.49 -16.76
C GLU A 428 2.03 -10.68 -17.70
N ALA A 429 2.16 -10.45 -19.01
CA ALA A 429 2.22 -11.50 -20.02
C ALA A 429 3.44 -12.44 -19.82
N LEU A 430 4.54 -11.92 -19.28
CA LEU A 430 5.72 -12.69 -18.88
C LEU A 430 5.63 -13.23 -17.44
N GLY A 431 4.53 -12.98 -16.73
CA GLY A 431 4.31 -13.45 -15.35
C GLY A 431 4.85 -12.53 -14.25
N HIS A 432 5.39 -11.36 -14.60
CA HIS A 432 5.90 -10.38 -13.64
C HIS A 432 4.80 -9.41 -13.20
N GLN A 433 4.80 -9.06 -11.91
CA GLN A 433 3.81 -8.12 -11.36
C GLN A 433 4.34 -6.69 -11.48
N ALA A 434 3.55 -5.83 -12.13
CA ALA A 434 3.82 -4.40 -12.25
C ALA A 434 2.58 -3.58 -11.89
N ARG A 435 2.79 -2.33 -11.47
CA ARG A 435 1.71 -1.40 -11.07
C ARG A 435 1.91 -0.03 -11.68
N PHE A 436 0.79 0.64 -11.94
CA PHE A 436 0.75 2.00 -12.48
C PHE A 436 0.94 3.01 -11.35
N VAL A 437 2.03 3.79 -11.42
CA VAL A 437 2.36 4.82 -10.43
C VAL A 437 2.67 6.14 -11.10
N PHE A 438 2.48 7.25 -10.38
CA PHE A 438 2.75 8.56 -10.95
C PHE A 438 3.07 9.61 -9.90
N GLY A 439 3.78 10.62 -10.37
CA GLY A 439 4.31 11.71 -9.57
C GLY A 439 3.96 13.08 -10.12
N TYR A 440 3.91 14.06 -9.24
CA TYR A 440 3.90 15.46 -9.63
C TYR A 440 4.76 16.28 -8.67
N HIS A 441 5.55 17.18 -9.23
CA HIS A 441 6.22 18.23 -8.47
C HIS A 441 6.08 19.55 -9.23
N PRO A 442 5.67 20.66 -8.57
CA PRO A 442 5.47 21.96 -9.22
C PRO A 442 6.69 22.59 -9.91
N VAL A 443 7.90 22.08 -9.72
CA VAL A 443 9.11 22.59 -10.41
C VAL A 443 9.32 21.92 -11.76
N VAL A 444 8.63 20.80 -12.01
CA VAL A 444 8.67 20.05 -13.27
C VAL A 444 7.23 19.66 -13.64
N ASP A 445 6.57 20.54 -14.38
CA ASP A 445 5.21 20.38 -14.91
C ASP A 445 5.26 20.02 -16.41
N PRO A 446 4.38 19.14 -16.95
CA PRO A 446 3.39 18.33 -16.25
C PRO A 446 4.00 17.21 -15.41
N GLY A 447 3.17 16.60 -14.56
CA GLY A 447 3.49 15.36 -13.84
C GLY A 447 3.84 14.20 -14.77
N HIS A 448 4.00 13.00 -14.23
CA HIS A 448 4.52 11.86 -14.99
C HIS A 448 4.05 10.52 -14.48
N GLU A 449 3.54 9.71 -15.39
CA GLU A 449 3.13 8.34 -15.17
C GLU A 449 4.23 7.35 -15.58
N VAL A 450 4.53 6.43 -14.68
CA VAL A 450 5.54 5.39 -14.85
C VAL A 450 5.01 4.09 -14.25
N THR A 451 5.91 3.15 -13.98
CA THR A 451 5.57 1.84 -13.46
C THR A 451 6.48 1.48 -12.30
N GLU A 452 5.98 0.65 -11.40
CA GLU A 452 6.84 -0.14 -10.54
C GLU A 452 6.66 -1.61 -10.87
N VAL A 453 7.75 -2.36 -10.95
CA VAL A 453 7.76 -3.80 -11.18
C VAL A 453 8.42 -4.51 -10.02
N TRP A 454 7.83 -5.60 -9.55
CA TRP A 454 8.45 -6.44 -8.53
C TRP A 454 9.65 -7.19 -9.12
N SER A 455 10.81 -7.01 -8.51
CA SER A 455 12.01 -7.80 -8.81
C SER A 455 12.23 -8.82 -7.70
N ASN A 456 12.19 -10.11 -8.04
CA ASN A 456 12.60 -11.21 -7.17
C ASN A 456 14.11 -11.16 -6.87
N GLU A 457 14.91 -10.71 -7.85
CA GLU A 457 16.36 -10.51 -7.69
C GLU A 457 16.70 -9.54 -6.55
N TYR A 458 16.03 -8.39 -6.52
CA TYR A 458 16.23 -7.36 -5.49
C TYR A 458 15.24 -7.43 -4.32
N ARG A 459 14.24 -8.32 -4.38
CA ARG A 459 13.19 -8.50 -3.36
C ARG A 459 12.42 -7.21 -3.05
N LYS A 460 12.16 -6.39 -4.07
CA LYS A 460 11.43 -5.13 -3.93
C LYS A 460 10.78 -4.65 -5.21
N TRP A 461 9.88 -3.69 -5.08
CA TRP A 461 9.37 -2.90 -6.19
C TRP A 461 10.47 -1.97 -6.72
N VAL A 462 10.60 -1.90 -8.05
CA VAL A 462 11.57 -1.04 -8.74
C VAL A 462 10.84 -0.08 -9.67
N CYS A 463 11.17 1.20 -9.57
CA CYS A 463 10.66 2.23 -10.46
C CYS A 463 11.26 2.08 -11.87
N MET A 464 10.38 1.96 -12.86
CA MET A 464 10.70 1.85 -14.28
C MET A 464 9.92 2.91 -15.04
N ASP A 465 10.62 3.77 -15.79
CA ASP A 465 10.03 4.75 -16.70
C ASP A 465 10.21 4.27 -18.15
N PRO A 466 9.18 3.65 -18.77
CA PRO A 466 9.28 3.15 -20.14
C PRO A 466 9.27 4.28 -21.17
N SER A 467 8.68 5.43 -20.87
CA SER A 467 8.64 6.58 -21.79
C SER A 467 10.00 7.27 -21.90
N GLY A 468 10.68 7.46 -20.77
CA GLY A 468 12.02 8.00 -20.69
C GLY A 468 13.12 6.96 -20.89
N ASN A 469 12.74 5.68 -21.01
CA ASN A 469 13.59 4.49 -21.05
C ASN A 469 14.69 4.51 -19.97
N ARG A 470 14.27 4.62 -18.70
CA ARG A 470 15.18 4.79 -17.56
C ARG A 470 14.68 4.14 -16.28
N HIS A 471 15.60 4.01 -15.33
CA HIS A 471 15.34 3.69 -13.94
C HIS A 471 16.38 4.40 -13.06
N HIS A 472 16.12 4.44 -11.75
CA HIS A 472 17.01 5.07 -10.78
C HIS A 472 17.70 4.01 -9.93
N VAL A 473 18.94 4.29 -9.53
CA VAL A 473 19.75 3.42 -8.69
C VAL A 473 20.39 4.21 -7.56
N ASP A 474 20.72 3.51 -6.49
CA ASP A 474 21.67 3.98 -5.49
C ASP A 474 23.09 3.98 -6.09
N PRO A 475 23.78 5.14 -6.20
CA PRO A 475 25.10 5.18 -6.82
C PRO A 475 26.19 4.45 -6.02
N ALA A 476 26.01 4.22 -4.72
CA ALA A 476 26.99 3.54 -3.88
C ALA A 476 26.88 2.00 -4.00
N THR A 477 25.67 1.48 -4.17
CA THR A 477 25.43 0.02 -4.21
C THR A 477 25.07 -0.50 -5.60
N GLY A 478 24.71 0.37 -6.53
CA GLY A 478 24.16 0.02 -7.85
C GLY A 478 22.76 -0.59 -7.79
N GLN A 479 22.12 -0.67 -6.61
CA GLN A 479 20.80 -1.27 -6.49
C GLN A 479 19.73 -0.34 -7.09
N PRO A 480 18.78 -0.86 -7.86
CA PRO A 480 17.65 -0.07 -8.35
C PRO A 480 16.78 0.42 -7.21
N LEU A 481 16.11 1.55 -7.39
CA LEU A 481 15.28 2.19 -6.37
C LEU A 481 13.78 1.99 -6.64
N SER A 482 13.01 1.79 -5.57
CA SER A 482 11.56 1.94 -5.59
C SER A 482 11.18 3.41 -5.76
N MET A 483 9.93 3.67 -6.12
CA MET A 483 9.46 5.03 -6.30
C MET A 483 9.46 5.80 -4.96
N LEU A 484 9.11 5.14 -3.85
CA LEU A 484 9.18 5.74 -2.51
C LEU A 484 10.63 6.05 -2.09
N GLU A 485 11.58 5.17 -2.40
CA GLU A 485 13.01 5.44 -2.13
C GLU A 485 13.51 6.68 -2.91
N VAL A 486 13.09 6.84 -4.17
CA VAL A 486 13.44 8.03 -4.96
C VAL A 486 12.80 9.28 -4.38
N HIS A 487 11.54 9.20 -3.96
CA HIS A 487 10.83 10.28 -3.27
C HIS A 487 11.56 10.72 -2.00
N ASP A 488 11.85 9.79 -1.08
CA ASP A 488 12.50 10.10 0.20
C ASP A 488 13.84 10.84 0.00
N ARG A 489 14.66 10.33 -0.93
CA ARG A 489 15.98 10.89 -1.25
C ARG A 489 15.86 12.27 -1.91
N MET A 490 14.90 12.45 -2.82
CA MET A 490 14.64 13.72 -3.49
C MET A 490 14.12 14.76 -2.50
N VAL A 491 13.11 14.43 -1.70
CA VAL A 491 12.52 15.34 -0.71
C VAL A 491 13.56 15.78 0.32
N ARG A 492 14.35 14.84 0.84
CA ARG A 492 15.47 15.16 1.74
C ARG A 492 16.45 16.15 1.11
N SER A 493 16.82 15.94 -0.15
CA SER A 493 17.78 16.80 -0.85
C SER A 493 17.21 18.18 -1.19
N PHE A 494 15.91 18.26 -1.50
CA PHE A 494 15.28 19.47 -2.03
C PHE A 494 14.69 20.35 -0.92
N TYR A 495 14.22 19.74 0.17
CA TYR A 495 13.48 20.41 1.24
C TYR A 495 14.06 20.20 2.64
N GLY A 496 14.94 19.20 2.83
CA GLY A 496 15.42 18.82 4.16
C GLY A 496 14.26 18.32 5.03
N GLU A 497 14.10 18.89 6.22
CA GLU A 497 12.99 18.56 7.14
C GLU A 497 11.74 19.44 6.95
N LYS A 498 11.77 20.39 6.01
CA LYS A 498 10.64 21.31 5.79
C LYS A 498 9.55 20.64 4.97
N GLU A 499 8.30 21.00 5.25
CA GLU A 499 7.19 20.72 4.35
C GLU A 499 7.47 21.28 2.95
N ALA A 500 7.21 20.47 1.94
CA ALA A 500 7.35 20.82 0.53
C ALA A 500 6.13 21.62 0.07
N LEU A 501 6.24 22.94 0.23
CA LEU A 501 5.19 23.89 -0.09
C LEU A 501 5.52 24.65 -1.37
N TRP A 502 4.50 25.26 -1.98
CA TRP A 502 4.71 26.09 -3.16
C TRP A 502 5.71 27.23 -2.89
N GLN A 503 5.64 27.85 -1.71
CA GLN A 503 6.42 29.04 -1.36
C GLN A 503 7.92 28.76 -1.18
N ASN A 504 8.29 27.55 -0.76
CA ASN A 504 9.68 27.17 -0.51
C ASN A 504 10.25 26.21 -1.56
N ARG A 505 9.52 25.97 -2.66
CA ARG A 505 9.98 25.13 -3.75
C ARG A 505 11.36 25.60 -4.28
N PRO A 506 12.28 24.67 -4.61
CA PRO A 506 13.54 25.02 -5.25
C PRO A 506 13.36 25.90 -6.49
N GLN A 507 14.14 26.98 -6.59
CA GLN A 507 14.07 27.94 -7.71
C GLN A 507 15.08 27.62 -8.83
N LYS A 508 16.02 26.71 -8.58
CA LYS A 508 17.04 26.25 -9.53
C LYS A 508 17.16 24.73 -9.45
N PRO A 509 17.52 24.04 -10.55
CA PRO A 509 17.75 22.61 -10.55
C PRO A 509 18.69 22.15 -9.44
N LEU A 510 18.31 21.05 -8.78
CA LEU A 510 19.08 20.40 -7.71
C LEU A 510 19.35 18.95 -8.07
N LEU A 511 20.46 18.41 -7.57
CA LEU A 511 20.79 16.99 -7.62
C LEU A 511 20.66 16.38 -6.23
N ALA A 512 20.15 15.16 -6.17
CA ALA A 512 20.25 14.29 -5.00
C ALA A 512 21.51 13.42 -5.15
N PRO A 513 22.50 13.51 -4.23
CA PRO A 513 23.79 12.82 -4.36
C PRO A 513 23.68 11.29 -4.29
N ASP A 514 22.56 10.80 -3.78
CA ASP A 514 22.24 9.40 -3.56
C ASP A 514 21.22 8.87 -4.59
N ILE A 515 21.01 9.58 -5.70
CA ILE A 515 20.18 9.09 -6.81
C ILE A 515 20.96 9.24 -8.11
N ALA A 516 21.24 8.11 -8.76
CA ALA A 516 21.77 8.08 -10.12
C ALA A 516 20.74 7.48 -11.09
N THR A 517 20.87 7.80 -12.38
CA THR A 517 19.90 7.38 -13.41
C THR A 517 20.60 6.52 -14.45
N CYS A 518 20.02 5.36 -14.70
CA CYS A 518 20.40 4.44 -15.76
C CYS A 518 19.43 4.62 -16.94
N ALA A 519 19.94 4.62 -18.18
CA ALA A 519 19.15 4.83 -19.38
C ALA A 519 19.39 3.73 -20.42
N GLY A 520 18.42 3.50 -21.30
CA GLY A 520 18.53 2.47 -22.33
C GLY A 520 18.55 1.08 -21.71
N THR A 521 19.54 0.28 -22.10
CA THR A 521 19.79 -1.06 -21.53
C THR A 521 20.90 -1.07 -20.48
N ASN A 522 21.44 0.09 -20.12
CA ASN A 522 22.52 0.16 -19.12
C ASN A 522 21.95 -0.14 -17.73
N LEU A 523 22.65 -0.99 -16.98
CA LEU A 523 22.35 -1.27 -15.57
C LEU A 523 23.13 -0.36 -14.62
N GLN A 524 24.25 0.18 -15.10
CA GLN A 524 25.08 1.10 -14.34
C GLN A 524 24.85 2.54 -14.83
N PRO A 525 24.78 3.51 -13.91
CA PRO A 525 24.54 4.90 -14.28
C PRO A 525 25.83 5.54 -14.79
N GLN A 526 25.70 6.68 -15.48
CA GLN A 526 26.85 7.55 -15.64
C GLN A 526 27.26 8.15 -14.27
N PRO A 527 28.56 8.38 -14.02
CA PRO A 527 29.01 9.05 -12.81
C PRO A 527 28.31 10.40 -12.64
N LEU A 528 27.94 10.72 -11.40
CA LEU A 528 27.42 12.05 -11.07
C LEU A 528 28.49 13.12 -11.34
N PRO A 529 28.10 14.32 -11.80
CA PRO A 529 29.03 15.40 -12.04
C PRO A 529 29.74 15.84 -10.74
N GLN A 530 30.98 16.30 -10.88
CA GLN A 530 31.79 16.87 -9.80
C GLN A 530 32.27 18.27 -10.23
N PRO A 531 31.79 19.37 -9.61
CA PRO A 531 30.85 19.43 -8.48
C PRO A 531 29.42 18.99 -8.87
N LEU A 532 28.59 18.67 -7.87
CA LEU A 532 27.18 18.28 -8.04
C LEU A 532 26.31 19.48 -8.47
N THR A 533 26.43 19.87 -9.74
CA THR A 533 25.67 20.96 -10.34
C THR A 533 24.98 20.50 -11.63
N THR A 534 23.87 21.14 -11.98
CA THR A 534 23.12 20.86 -13.23
C THR A 534 22.32 22.09 -13.66
N ASP A 535 22.17 22.27 -14.97
CA ASP A 535 21.33 23.31 -15.58
C ASP A 535 19.91 22.80 -15.89
N ARG A 536 19.67 21.50 -15.71
CA ARG A 536 18.38 20.86 -15.99
C ARG A 536 17.90 20.07 -14.79
N TRP A 537 16.59 20.14 -14.55
CA TRP A 537 15.95 19.28 -13.56
C TRP A 537 16.22 17.81 -13.88
N PRO A 538 16.78 17.04 -12.93
CA PRO A 538 16.94 15.62 -13.15
C PRO A 538 15.57 14.94 -13.29
N PRO A 539 15.48 13.78 -13.98
CA PRO A 539 14.19 13.13 -14.23
C PRO A 539 13.43 12.75 -12.96
N TYR A 540 14.16 12.50 -11.87
CA TYR A 540 13.58 12.15 -10.57
C TYR A 540 12.95 13.34 -9.82
N SER A 541 13.07 14.57 -10.32
CA SER A 541 12.47 15.75 -9.68
C SER A 541 10.94 15.76 -9.66
N LYS A 542 10.27 14.83 -10.36
CA LYS A 542 8.80 14.73 -10.42
C LYS A 542 8.17 13.99 -9.24
N TRP A 543 8.95 13.29 -8.42
CA TRP A 543 8.45 12.33 -7.43
C TRP A 543 8.13 12.96 -6.06
N LEU A 544 7.43 14.11 -6.05
CA LEU A 544 7.00 14.76 -4.81
C LEU A 544 5.66 14.20 -4.33
N SER A 545 4.57 14.48 -5.03
CA SER A 545 3.26 13.88 -4.71
C SER A 545 3.14 12.53 -5.40
N LEU A 546 2.97 11.45 -4.64
CA LEU A 546 2.97 10.09 -5.18
C LEU A 546 1.58 9.46 -5.16
N ARG A 547 1.22 8.81 -6.27
CA ARG A 547 -0.08 8.16 -6.44
C ARG A 547 0.06 6.85 -7.22
N TRP A 548 -0.85 5.92 -6.99
CA TRP A 548 -0.87 4.65 -7.72
C TRP A 548 -2.26 4.04 -7.86
N MET A 549 -2.36 3.08 -8.78
CA MET A 549 -3.55 2.24 -8.95
C MET A 549 -3.54 1.04 -8.02
N PRO A 550 -4.65 0.74 -7.33
CA PRO A 550 -4.75 -0.39 -6.42
C PRO A 550 -5.01 -1.71 -7.18
N ARG A 551 -4.56 -1.82 -8.43
CA ARG A 551 -4.77 -2.98 -9.28
C ARG A 551 -3.96 -2.89 -10.58
N ASN A 552 -3.83 -4.02 -11.26
CA ASN A 552 -3.28 -4.10 -12.61
C ASN A 552 -4.10 -4.98 -13.58
N ASP A 553 -5.19 -5.61 -13.11
CA ASP A 553 -6.06 -6.52 -13.89
C ASP A 553 -7.00 -5.83 -14.90
N PHE A 554 -6.46 -4.90 -15.70
CA PHE A 554 -7.22 -4.06 -16.63
C PHE A 554 -7.88 -4.83 -17.78
N TYR A 555 -7.43 -6.05 -18.10
CA TYR A 555 -8.13 -6.88 -19.07
C TYR A 555 -9.29 -7.65 -18.44
N THR A 556 -9.07 -8.25 -17.26
CA THR A 556 -10.12 -9.00 -16.56
C THR A 556 -11.26 -8.09 -16.09
N ARG A 557 -10.95 -6.90 -15.54
CA ARG A 557 -11.97 -5.88 -15.26
C ARG A 557 -11.57 -4.53 -15.85
N PRO A 558 -12.13 -4.12 -17.00
CA PRO A 558 -11.82 -2.84 -17.65
C PRO A 558 -12.17 -1.60 -16.84
N VAL A 559 -13.02 -1.72 -15.81
CA VAL A 559 -13.43 -0.64 -14.92
C VAL A 559 -13.30 -1.10 -13.44
N PRO A 560 -13.09 -0.19 -12.47
CA PRO A 560 -13.03 1.25 -12.67
C PRO A 560 -11.66 1.78 -13.13
N LEU A 561 -11.67 2.80 -13.98
CA LEU A 561 -10.48 3.51 -14.49
C LEU A 561 -10.73 5.01 -14.66
N PRO A 562 -9.68 5.86 -14.64
CA PRO A 562 -9.85 7.26 -15.00
C PRO A 562 -10.18 7.35 -16.49
N ARG A 563 -11.22 8.10 -16.85
CA ARG A 563 -11.60 8.26 -18.27
C ARG A 563 -10.46 8.78 -19.11
N ILE A 564 -9.70 9.74 -18.56
CA ILE A 564 -8.53 10.33 -19.19
C ILE A 564 -7.49 10.56 -18.10
N GLN A 565 -6.31 9.99 -18.30
CA GLN A 565 -5.16 10.13 -17.41
C GLN A 565 -4.08 11.00 -18.10
N GLY A 566 -3.34 11.78 -17.32
CA GLY A 566 -2.09 12.44 -17.77
C GLY A 566 -2.19 13.94 -18.08
N TRP A 567 -3.40 14.52 -18.06
CA TRP A 567 -3.60 15.98 -18.09
C TRP A 567 -4.22 16.54 -16.82
N ASN A 568 -4.97 15.71 -16.10
CA ASN A 568 -5.41 15.96 -14.74
C ASN A 568 -5.44 14.63 -13.99
N TRP A 569 -5.60 14.72 -12.67
CA TRP A 569 -5.67 13.59 -11.77
C TRP A 569 -6.86 13.76 -10.83
N ASP A 570 -8.05 13.94 -11.39
CA ASP A 570 -9.24 14.21 -10.56
C ASP A 570 -10.03 12.95 -10.21
N TRP A 571 -9.77 11.84 -10.89
CA TRP A 571 -10.33 10.54 -10.52
C TRP A 571 -9.96 10.19 -9.07
N THR A 572 -10.88 9.64 -8.29
CA THR A 572 -10.71 9.45 -6.84
C THR A 572 -10.24 8.04 -6.47
N GLY A 573 -10.14 7.13 -7.44
CA GLY A 573 -9.75 5.73 -7.22
C GLY A 573 -8.25 5.50 -7.00
N TYR A 574 -7.41 6.54 -7.06
CA TYR A 574 -5.99 6.41 -6.70
C TYR A 574 -5.81 6.30 -5.19
N TRP A 575 -4.69 5.70 -4.79
CA TRP A 575 -4.10 5.90 -3.48
C TRP A 575 -3.06 7.01 -3.52
N TYR A 576 -2.98 7.80 -2.45
CA TYR A 576 -2.06 8.93 -2.31
C TYR A 576 -1.12 8.72 -1.10
N TRP A 577 0.18 8.83 -1.33
CA TRP A 577 1.19 8.83 -0.26
C TRP A 577 1.25 10.18 0.44
N TYR A 578 1.32 10.20 1.76
CA TYR A 578 1.66 11.40 2.51
C TYR A 578 2.65 11.09 3.64
N ASP A 579 3.42 12.10 4.02
CA ASP A 579 4.33 12.07 5.16
C ASP A 579 4.50 13.48 5.76
N ALA A 580 5.50 13.64 6.64
CA ALA A 580 5.75 14.91 7.32
C ALA A 580 6.19 16.04 6.38
N GLN A 581 6.84 15.72 5.27
CA GLN A 581 7.28 16.73 4.29
C GLN A 581 6.27 16.90 3.15
N THR A 582 5.49 15.87 2.83
CA THR A 582 4.51 15.88 1.74
C THR A 582 3.09 15.69 2.28
N PRO A 583 2.42 16.78 2.70
CA PRO A 583 1.08 16.69 3.24
C PRO A 583 0.07 16.20 2.19
N VAL A 584 -1.06 15.72 2.70
CA VAL A 584 -2.13 15.12 1.92
C VAL A 584 -2.79 16.11 0.96
N ASP A 585 -3.12 15.63 -0.24
CA ASP A 585 -3.93 16.36 -1.20
C ASP A 585 -5.43 16.09 -0.93
N TYR A 586 -6.16 17.10 -0.44
CA TYR A 586 -7.51 17.00 0.13
C TYR A 586 -8.60 16.47 -0.80
N LYS A 587 -8.33 16.31 -2.10
CA LYS A 587 -9.32 15.80 -3.07
C LYS A 587 -9.37 14.28 -3.17
N TYR A 588 -8.39 13.55 -2.63
CA TYR A 588 -8.33 12.08 -2.71
C TYR A 588 -8.83 11.43 -1.43
N PRO A 589 -9.80 10.51 -1.51
CA PRO A 589 -10.31 9.82 -0.33
C PRO A 589 -9.33 8.76 0.21
N ASN A 590 -8.52 8.14 -0.65
CA ASN A 590 -7.63 7.04 -0.25
C ASN A 590 -6.21 7.55 -0.05
N VAL A 591 -5.78 7.62 1.20
CA VAL A 591 -4.48 8.17 1.59
C VAL A 591 -3.78 7.21 2.55
N THR A 592 -2.45 7.12 2.47
CA THR A 592 -1.67 6.30 3.41
C THR A 592 -0.29 6.91 3.65
N CYS A 593 0.19 6.76 4.89
CA CYS A 593 1.56 7.05 5.30
C CYS A 593 2.30 5.76 5.72
N ARG A 594 1.72 4.59 5.41
CA ARG A 594 2.25 3.28 5.80
C ARG A 594 3.15 2.75 4.71
N ARG A 595 4.43 2.54 4.99
CA ARG A 595 5.41 2.14 3.97
C ARG A 595 5.08 0.77 3.40
N SER A 596 4.60 -0.15 4.23
CA SER A 596 4.14 -1.46 3.78
C SER A 596 2.94 -1.41 2.82
N ASP A 597 2.20 -0.31 2.70
CA ASP A 597 1.13 -0.19 1.70
C ASP A 597 1.65 0.12 0.29
N ILE A 598 2.92 0.50 0.15
CA ILE A 598 3.59 0.72 -1.15
C ILE A 598 4.78 -0.23 -1.33
N ASP A 599 5.52 -0.58 -0.29
CA ASP A 599 6.67 -1.50 -0.34
C ASP A 599 6.32 -2.92 0.17
N TRP A 600 5.06 -3.36 0.03
CA TRP A 600 4.68 -4.73 0.36
C TRP A 600 5.46 -5.73 -0.47
N THR A 601 5.65 -6.93 0.05
CA THR A 601 6.42 -7.95 -0.63
C THR A 601 5.55 -9.06 -1.20
N ILE A 602 6.02 -9.64 -2.31
CA ILE A 602 5.38 -10.78 -2.96
C ILE A 602 6.43 -11.84 -3.32
N ASN A 603 5.98 -13.03 -3.71
CA ASN A 603 6.81 -14.13 -4.20
C ASN A 603 7.82 -14.70 -3.18
N GLN A 604 7.75 -14.32 -1.92
CA GLN A 604 8.65 -14.79 -0.86
C GLN A 604 8.09 -16.01 -0.12
N VAL A 605 8.97 -16.90 0.34
CA VAL A 605 8.61 -18.00 1.25
C VAL A 605 8.99 -17.63 2.67
N ARG A 606 7.98 -17.47 3.53
CA ARG A 606 8.18 -17.50 4.98
C ARG A 606 8.02 -18.94 5.47
N PHE A 607 8.94 -19.43 6.31
CA PHE A 607 8.87 -20.79 6.82
C PHE A 607 9.08 -20.91 8.32
N ASP A 608 8.73 -22.08 8.85
CA ASP A 608 9.09 -22.59 10.17
C ASP A 608 9.63 -24.02 10.01
N ALA A 609 10.61 -24.39 10.84
CA ALA A 609 11.10 -25.75 10.95
C ALA A 609 11.02 -26.19 12.42
N SER A 610 10.30 -27.29 12.65
CA SER A 610 10.00 -27.81 14.00
C SER A 610 10.50 -29.24 14.14
N ALA A 611 11.07 -29.57 15.30
CA ALA A 611 11.55 -30.92 15.59
C ALA A 611 10.38 -31.92 15.58
N GLY A 612 10.53 -32.98 14.78
CA GLY A 612 9.64 -34.14 14.76
C GLY A 612 9.88 -35.07 15.95
N ARG A 613 8.99 -36.06 16.10
CA ARG A 613 9.13 -37.10 17.15
C ARG A 613 10.32 -38.01 16.89
N ASP A 614 10.54 -38.36 15.62
CA ASP A 614 11.61 -39.26 15.22
C ASP A 614 12.94 -38.52 15.04
N ALA A 615 14.03 -39.18 15.41
CA ALA A 615 15.37 -38.60 15.35
C ALA A 615 15.75 -38.20 13.92
N GLY A 616 16.26 -36.97 13.77
CA GLY A 616 16.66 -36.43 12.48
C GLY A 616 15.50 -36.02 11.58
N GLN A 617 14.27 -35.89 12.07
CA GLN A 617 13.15 -35.39 11.28
C GLN A 617 12.74 -33.97 11.69
N LEU A 618 12.65 -33.06 10.72
CA LEU A 618 12.08 -31.73 10.90
C LEU A 618 10.78 -31.61 10.12
N THR A 619 9.72 -31.11 10.75
CA THR A 619 8.51 -30.69 10.02
C THR A 619 8.69 -29.24 9.57
N VAL A 620 8.71 -29.03 8.26
CA VAL A 620 8.81 -27.72 7.62
C VAL A 620 7.43 -27.25 7.21
N ARG A 621 7.08 -26.01 7.56
CA ARG A 621 5.83 -25.34 7.15
C ARG A 621 6.16 -24.04 6.45
N MET A 622 5.59 -23.83 5.27
CA MET A 622 5.82 -22.69 4.40
C MET A 622 4.53 -21.90 4.20
N GLY A 623 4.67 -20.60 3.98
CA GLY A 623 3.60 -19.72 3.57
C GLY A 623 4.12 -18.60 2.67
N THR A 624 3.21 -17.98 1.93
CA THR A 624 3.57 -16.95 0.94
C THR A 624 2.40 -16.00 0.66
N VAL A 625 2.73 -14.81 0.19
CA VAL A 625 1.83 -13.94 -0.58
C VAL A 625 2.39 -13.91 -2.00
N THR A 626 1.79 -14.69 -2.91
CA THR A 626 2.24 -14.81 -4.30
C THR A 626 1.05 -14.66 -5.24
N PRO A 627 0.96 -13.57 -6.00
CA PRO A 627 -0.03 -13.44 -7.06
C PRO A 627 0.09 -14.59 -8.06
N ASN A 628 -1.05 -15.19 -8.42
CA ASN A 628 -1.09 -16.32 -9.33
C ASN A 628 -0.21 -17.49 -8.86
N PHE A 629 -0.18 -17.76 -7.55
CA PHE A 629 0.59 -18.87 -6.97
C PHE A 629 0.26 -20.21 -7.64
N SER A 630 1.30 -20.98 -8.00
CA SER A 630 1.15 -22.33 -8.53
C SER A 630 1.63 -23.38 -7.52
N THR A 631 2.86 -23.26 -7.01
CA THR A 631 3.43 -24.27 -6.12
C THR A 631 4.65 -23.75 -5.35
N PHE A 632 4.99 -24.43 -4.25
CA PHE A 632 6.29 -24.31 -3.62
C PHE A 632 7.30 -25.22 -4.33
N LEU A 633 8.55 -24.78 -4.40
CA LEU A 633 9.68 -25.54 -4.89
C LEU A 633 10.69 -25.69 -3.77
N VAL A 634 11.20 -26.91 -3.59
CA VAL A 634 12.25 -27.21 -2.61
C VAL A 634 13.47 -27.86 -3.29
N ASN A 635 14.66 -27.50 -2.85
CA ASN A 635 15.91 -28.16 -3.22
C ASN A 635 16.60 -28.65 -1.95
N VAL A 636 16.60 -29.96 -1.76
CA VAL A 636 17.20 -30.62 -0.60
C VAL A 636 18.59 -31.09 -0.98
N ASN A 637 19.60 -30.61 -0.26
CA ASN A 637 21.00 -31.03 -0.41
C ASN A 637 21.55 -30.94 -1.84
N GLY A 638 21.08 -29.96 -2.62
CA GLY A 638 21.55 -29.75 -4.01
C GLY A 638 21.05 -30.79 -5.02
N GLN A 639 20.01 -31.56 -4.70
CA GLN A 639 19.46 -32.60 -5.57
C GLN A 639 18.49 -32.09 -6.65
N GLY A 640 18.36 -30.76 -6.78
CA GLY A 640 17.51 -30.10 -7.75
C GLY A 640 16.16 -29.70 -7.19
N TRP A 641 15.52 -28.73 -7.86
CA TRP A 641 14.23 -28.17 -7.47
C TRP A 641 13.08 -29.12 -7.79
N LYS A 642 12.23 -29.42 -6.80
CA LYS A 642 11.03 -30.25 -6.94
C LYS A 642 9.82 -29.54 -6.34
N PRO A 643 8.60 -29.75 -6.91
CA PRO A 643 7.36 -29.31 -6.27
C PRO A 643 7.23 -29.87 -4.84
N SER A 644 6.65 -29.07 -3.96
CA SER A 644 6.37 -29.45 -2.57
C SER A 644 5.01 -28.93 -2.12
N ASP A 645 4.38 -29.68 -1.23
CA ASP A 645 3.29 -29.16 -0.41
C ASP A 645 3.79 -28.05 0.52
N ALA A 646 2.86 -27.25 1.05
CA ALA A 646 3.16 -26.19 2.03
C ALA A 646 3.74 -26.75 3.34
N SER A 647 3.52 -28.03 3.64
CA SER A 647 4.04 -28.70 4.82
C SER A 647 4.59 -30.06 4.46
N PHE A 648 5.82 -30.37 4.89
CA PHE A 648 6.45 -31.67 4.66
C PHE A 648 7.45 -32.02 5.75
N VAL A 649 7.84 -33.31 5.82
CA VAL A 649 8.87 -33.79 6.73
C VAL A 649 10.22 -33.84 6.00
N TRP A 650 11.20 -33.11 6.52
CA TRP A 650 12.59 -33.13 6.07
C TRP A 650 13.41 -34.07 6.95
N THR A 651 13.90 -35.17 6.36
CA THR A 651 14.80 -36.11 7.05
C THR A 651 16.26 -35.68 6.85
N LEU A 652 16.96 -35.49 7.96
CA LEU A 652 18.35 -35.07 8.04
C LEU A 652 19.28 -36.27 7.89
N ARG A 653 20.35 -36.10 7.13
CA ARG A 653 21.50 -37.02 7.12
C ARG A 653 22.55 -36.58 8.14
N GLU A 654 23.44 -37.49 8.52
CA GLU A 654 24.64 -37.11 9.27
C GLU A 654 25.43 -36.04 8.52
N GLY A 655 25.94 -35.03 9.23
CA GLY A 655 26.71 -33.91 8.67
C GLY A 655 25.84 -32.76 8.17
N VAL A 656 26.29 -32.07 7.11
CA VAL A 656 25.65 -30.84 6.60
C VAL A 656 24.43 -31.15 5.74
N ASN A 657 23.34 -30.46 6.08
CA ASN A 657 22.03 -30.51 5.46
C ASN A 657 21.63 -29.11 5.03
N ARG A 658 21.14 -28.97 3.81
CA ARG A 658 20.70 -27.69 3.26
C ARG A 658 19.33 -27.84 2.60
N LEU A 659 18.42 -26.96 2.97
CA LEU A 659 17.09 -26.85 2.39
C LEU A 659 16.95 -25.45 1.79
N GLU A 660 16.65 -25.40 0.50
CA GLU A 660 16.24 -24.17 -0.19
C GLU A 660 14.77 -24.25 -0.55
N MET A 661 14.08 -23.12 -0.41
CA MET A 661 12.63 -23.00 -0.64
C MET A 661 12.34 -21.75 -1.44
N ARG A 662 11.46 -21.85 -2.43
CA ARG A 662 10.94 -20.71 -3.18
C ARG A 662 9.53 -21.02 -3.69
N VAL A 663 8.86 -20.01 -4.24
CA VAL A 663 7.58 -20.19 -4.93
C VAL A 663 7.78 -20.21 -6.44
N ARG A 664 6.78 -20.69 -7.14
CA ARG A 664 6.59 -20.48 -8.58
C ARG A 664 5.14 -20.09 -8.85
N ASN A 665 4.93 -19.09 -9.70
CA ASN A 665 3.59 -18.68 -10.14
C ASN A 665 3.13 -19.48 -11.38
N THR A 666 1.88 -19.30 -11.80
CA THR A 666 1.29 -20.03 -12.94
C THR A 666 1.95 -19.73 -14.29
N ALA A 667 2.68 -18.63 -14.42
CA ALA A 667 3.47 -18.27 -15.59
C ALA A 667 4.91 -18.84 -15.56
N GLY A 668 5.29 -19.54 -14.49
CA GLY A 668 6.61 -20.13 -14.33
C GLY A 668 7.67 -19.20 -13.72
N VAL A 669 7.31 -18.00 -13.29
CA VAL A 669 8.24 -17.09 -12.59
C VAL A 669 8.51 -17.63 -11.19
N GLU A 670 9.79 -17.75 -10.84
CA GLU A 670 10.26 -18.31 -9.58
C GLU A 670 10.70 -17.19 -8.64
N GLY A 671 10.28 -17.26 -7.37
CA GLY A 671 10.58 -16.25 -6.37
C GLY A 671 12.00 -16.35 -5.77
N PRO A 672 12.39 -15.38 -4.92
CA PRO A 672 13.64 -15.45 -4.15
C PRO A 672 13.71 -16.69 -3.26
N VAL A 673 14.95 -17.11 -2.96
CA VAL A 673 15.25 -18.33 -2.21
C VAL A 673 15.40 -18.07 -0.71
N SER A 674 14.49 -18.66 0.08
CA SER A 674 14.66 -18.91 1.51
C SER A 674 15.57 -20.12 1.74
N VAL A 675 16.40 -20.08 2.78
CA VAL A 675 17.43 -21.10 3.06
C VAL A 675 17.40 -21.49 4.52
N LEU A 676 17.57 -22.79 4.78
CA LEU A 676 17.96 -23.33 6.07
C LEU A 676 19.12 -24.31 5.87
N GLU A 677 20.27 -24.02 6.46
CA GLU A 677 21.42 -24.91 6.53
C GLU A 677 21.70 -25.29 7.98
N LEU A 678 21.91 -26.59 8.21
CA LEU A 678 22.19 -27.13 9.52
C LEU A 678 23.17 -28.30 9.44
N GLU A 679 23.90 -28.52 10.51
CA GLU A 679 24.67 -29.74 10.74
C GLU A 679 23.91 -30.64 11.71
N TYR A 680 23.81 -31.93 11.41
CA TYR A 680 23.21 -32.93 12.27
C TYR A 680 24.22 -33.99 12.64
N ARG A 681 24.38 -34.24 13.94
CA ARG A 681 25.18 -35.31 14.51
C ARG A 681 24.27 -36.26 15.25
N ARG A 682 24.13 -37.48 14.75
CA ARG A 682 23.32 -38.50 15.41
C ARG A 682 23.98 -38.84 16.74
N GLN A 683 23.24 -38.65 17.83
CA GLN A 683 23.67 -39.12 19.13
C GLN A 683 23.51 -40.64 19.16
N GLY A 684 24.57 -41.34 19.54
CA GLY A 684 24.68 -42.80 19.56
C GLY A 684 23.83 -43.46 20.64
#